data_AF-A0A921NGG6-F1
#
_entry.id   AF-A0A921NGG6-F1
#
_cell.length_a   1.000
_cell.length_b   1.000
_cell.length_c   1.000
_cell.angle_alpha   90.00
_cell.angle_beta   90.00
_cell.angle_gamma   90.00
#
_symmetry.space_group_name_H-M   'P 1'
#
loop_
_entity.id
_entity.type
_entity.pdbx_description
1 polymer ?
#
loop_
_entity_poly.entity_id
_entity_poly.type
_entity_poly.pdbx_seq_one_letter_code
_entity_poly.pdbx_strand_id
1 'polypeptide(L)'
;MSTDKSSSTQAIALWEELTGKSVNSSSYTFRVGSDNFDLYQANKRVKQAQAVGDDLTVTLVVKALAEQYALAESFTLADILAGNERLQARLELVGRMNALFALAATVARNEAFFHYCEGALAHYRDLTPQTLDEKSRQFVRESSCFVGLDAYHGVDRLTRLMICDGVVGGAAEAKVSRLVFAFESIEDLITHARRIPTGFSLCVILAPHVSDSYFVMVVNTGGRILVLTDKGNYTHPLQEQRMRGRNDRYNLNRIEGSHFPYDLLDIQWGDNGRHASAGEAGTALMSSDSGLRVLGTLADLKDWDLLWLHLFIDQCRDRYFDRGLAEPLLATGSMVRLPHMWVESSPQLPVPAEYELKLETRASVDLNTEFLHTIEPKWAETHNPNRWMEDRFAAMVPDECLYLPSEALNGETPILGHAGEERRELTRRNVDSLPFWEKEKLPQLHLQGLALTALSTPDRVIRDCHFLARYNQVQVIAQLVKEDFAARREVVQNWFYDAAARNLPHLIEDLLSLNHERFCIEFSDHQDSLRALGRAKPEGFMEQGLNSHRAISVRYVPVRKQHIPRRTDRSLSLAKALKLIDFTYGCYHCAVDRGQEAQLFFSLDVSSVFDLMRVTGLSFERIPPELRHLGISTYVGNSILSRLDPLSDLRNPWDKPQLSFVLPVSLQAFKEFRRRRGLSVPKAGELEAFANQQAEELRVKRKHQATDAASTVAGLEL
;
A
#
# COMPACT_ATOMS: atom_id res chain seq x y z
N MET A 1 0.53 -54.14 -18.96
CA MET A 1 0.67 -52.94 -18.12
C MET A 1 1.89 -52.20 -18.64
N SER A 2 1.66 -51.17 -19.47
CA SER A 2 2.74 -50.43 -20.14
C SER A 2 3.36 -49.42 -19.18
N THR A 3 4.66 -49.55 -18.91
CA THR A 3 5.45 -48.61 -18.11
C THR A 3 6.23 -47.67 -19.04
N ASP A 4 5.56 -47.04 -20.01
CA ASP A 4 6.13 -45.88 -20.69
C ASP A 4 5.96 -44.66 -19.79
N LYS A 5 7.00 -44.36 -18.99
CA LYS A 5 7.09 -43.07 -18.31
C LYS A 5 7.18 -41.99 -19.39
N SER A 6 6.27 -41.01 -19.38
CA SER A 6 6.29 -39.87 -20.30
C SER A 6 7.69 -39.22 -20.36
N SER A 7 8.09 -38.79 -21.56
CA SER A 7 9.39 -38.14 -21.82
C SER A 7 9.61 -36.91 -20.94
N SER A 8 8.55 -36.20 -20.54
CA SER A 8 8.62 -35.07 -19.61
C SER A 8 9.08 -35.51 -18.22
N THR A 9 8.50 -36.59 -17.70
CA THR A 9 8.85 -37.13 -16.38
C THR A 9 10.30 -37.61 -16.35
N GLN A 10 10.76 -38.24 -17.43
CA GLN A 10 12.15 -38.67 -17.57
C GLN A 10 13.12 -37.48 -17.67
N ALA A 11 12.77 -36.44 -18.44
CA ALA A 11 13.59 -35.23 -18.57
C ALA A 11 13.76 -34.51 -17.23
N ILE A 12 12.68 -34.39 -16.45
CA ILE A 12 12.72 -33.77 -15.11
C ILE A 12 13.58 -34.61 -14.16
N ALA A 13 13.40 -35.93 -14.14
CA ALA A 13 14.19 -36.81 -13.27
C ALA A 13 15.69 -36.69 -13.59
N LEU A 14 16.06 -36.70 -14.88
CA LEU A 14 17.44 -36.50 -15.31
C LEU A 14 17.97 -35.11 -14.96
N TRP A 15 17.14 -34.07 -15.03
CA TRP A 15 17.51 -32.71 -14.60
C TRP A 15 17.74 -32.62 -13.09
N GLU A 16 16.90 -33.26 -12.27
CA GLU A 16 17.07 -33.31 -10.82
C GLU A 16 18.31 -34.14 -10.43
N GLU A 17 18.57 -35.26 -11.12
CA GLU A 17 19.81 -36.05 -10.98
C GLU A 17 21.04 -35.24 -11.38
N LEU A 18 20.98 -34.53 -12.52
CA LEU A 18 22.06 -33.67 -12.99
C LEU A 18 22.33 -32.57 -11.97
N THR A 19 21.33 -31.78 -11.58
CA THR A 19 21.55 -30.63 -10.70
C THR A 19 21.75 -31.01 -9.22
N GLY A 20 21.43 -32.24 -8.84
CA GLY A 20 21.47 -32.73 -7.46
C GLY A 20 20.40 -32.09 -6.57
N LYS A 21 19.39 -31.43 -7.17
CA LYS A 21 18.32 -30.72 -6.45
C LYS A 21 16.98 -31.03 -7.07
N SER A 22 16.00 -31.28 -6.21
CA SER A 22 14.62 -31.32 -6.68
C SER A 22 14.21 -29.95 -7.19
N VAL A 23 13.51 -29.93 -8.33
CA VAL A 23 12.85 -28.77 -8.88
C VAL A 23 11.97 -28.12 -7.80
N ASN A 24 11.28 -28.92 -7.00
CA ASN A 24 10.36 -28.48 -5.93
C ASN A 24 11.03 -28.03 -4.63
N SER A 25 12.36 -28.08 -4.52
CA SER A 25 13.06 -27.64 -3.32
C SER A 25 12.87 -26.13 -3.03
N SER A 26 12.73 -25.78 -1.76
CA SER A 26 12.59 -24.39 -1.26
C SER A 26 13.93 -23.74 -0.87
N SER A 27 15.07 -24.39 -1.15
CA SER A 27 16.40 -23.89 -0.78
C SER A 27 16.84 -22.72 -1.67
N TYR A 28 17.37 -21.66 -1.07
CA TYR A 28 17.82 -20.46 -1.77
C TYR A 28 19.19 -20.65 -2.45
N THR A 29 19.27 -20.20 -3.71
CA THR A 29 20.43 -19.95 -4.59
C THR A 29 21.68 -20.83 -4.43
N PHE A 30 21.94 -21.66 -5.45
CA PHE A 30 23.27 -22.21 -5.72
C PHE A 30 23.71 -21.68 -7.08
N ARG A 31 24.79 -20.89 -7.10
CA ARG A 31 25.50 -20.59 -8.34
C ARG A 31 26.38 -21.80 -8.67
N VAL A 32 26.30 -22.28 -9.90
CA VAL A 32 27.16 -23.36 -10.39
C VAL A 32 28.26 -22.74 -11.25
N GLY A 33 29.52 -23.11 -10.98
CA GLY A 33 30.70 -22.58 -11.68
C GLY A 33 31.09 -21.15 -11.25
N SER A 34 31.84 -20.46 -12.11
CA SER A 34 32.20 -19.04 -11.95
C SER A 34 30.99 -18.15 -12.23
N ASP A 35 30.12 -17.97 -11.23
CA ASP A 35 29.04 -16.97 -11.13
C ASP A 35 27.96 -16.90 -12.23
N ASN A 36 27.98 -17.74 -13.27
CA ASN A 36 27.21 -17.49 -14.51
C ASN A 36 25.87 -18.24 -14.67
N PHE A 37 25.51 -19.21 -13.81
CA PHE A 37 24.23 -19.93 -13.93
C PHE A 37 23.41 -19.93 -12.64
N ASP A 38 22.19 -19.42 -12.72
CA ASP A 38 21.23 -19.37 -11.60
C ASP A 38 20.28 -20.58 -11.63
N LEU A 39 20.63 -21.61 -10.86
CA LEU A 39 19.84 -22.83 -10.73
C LEU A 39 18.43 -22.57 -10.17
N TYR A 40 18.23 -21.52 -9.36
CA TYR A 40 16.91 -21.19 -8.83
C TYR A 40 15.99 -20.69 -9.93
N GLN A 41 16.46 -19.80 -10.80
CA GLN A 41 15.69 -19.34 -11.97
C GLN A 41 15.44 -20.48 -12.96
N ALA A 42 16.44 -21.34 -13.20
CA ALA A 42 16.28 -22.52 -14.06
C ALA A 42 15.19 -23.46 -13.52
N ASN A 43 15.22 -23.80 -12.23
CA ASN A 43 14.18 -24.64 -11.61
C ASN A 43 12.80 -23.97 -11.65
N LYS A 44 12.73 -22.65 -11.50
CA LYS A 44 11.46 -21.89 -11.66
C LYS A 44 10.91 -22.03 -13.08
N ARG A 45 11.76 -21.96 -14.11
CA ARG A 45 11.38 -22.20 -15.52
C ARG A 45 10.89 -23.63 -15.75
N VAL A 46 11.56 -24.64 -15.18
CA VAL A 46 11.11 -26.04 -15.26
C VAL A 46 9.75 -26.24 -14.60
N LYS A 47 9.49 -25.62 -13.44
CA LYS A 47 8.14 -25.65 -12.79
C LYS A 47 7.08 -25.01 -13.67
N GLN A 48 7.39 -23.86 -14.26
CA GLN A 48 6.47 -23.17 -15.16
C GLN A 48 6.15 -24.05 -16.38
N ALA A 49 7.14 -24.77 -16.93
CA ALA A 49 6.95 -25.69 -18.04
C ALA A 49 6.08 -26.89 -17.65
N GLN A 50 6.32 -27.48 -16.47
CA GLN A 50 5.51 -28.56 -15.91
C GLN A 50 4.03 -28.15 -15.76
N ALA A 51 3.78 -26.91 -15.33
CA ALA A 51 2.42 -26.39 -15.14
C ALA A 51 1.62 -26.25 -16.45
N VAL A 52 2.28 -26.21 -17.62
CA VAL A 52 1.61 -26.23 -18.93
C VAL A 52 0.95 -27.58 -19.19
N GLY A 53 1.51 -28.67 -18.65
CA GLY A 53 1.00 -30.03 -18.84
C GLY A 53 1.28 -30.62 -20.23
N ASP A 54 2.18 -30.01 -21.01
CA ASP A 54 2.59 -30.46 -22.34
C ASP A 54 4.01 -31.04 -22.33
N ASP A 55 4.16 -32.26 -22.88
CA ASP A 55 5.43 -32.99 -22.90
C ASP A 55 6.50 -32.29 -23.76
N LEU A 56 6.09 -31.68 -24.87
CA LEU A 56 7.00 -30.96 -25.76
C LEU A 56 7.61 -29.75 -25.04
N THR A 57 6.78 -28.94 -24.39
CA THR A 57 7.20 -27.76 -23.63
C THR A 57 8.22 -28.11 -22.54
N VAL A 58 7.96 -29.16 -21.75
CA VAL A 58 8.90 -29.61 -20.71
C VAL A 58 10.23 -30.06 -21.32
N THR A 59 10.18 -30.89 -22.36
CA THR A 59 11.40 -31.43 -22.98
C THR A 59 12.26 -30.34 -23.63
N LEU A 60 11.66 -29.35 -24.30
CA LEU A 60 12.36 -28.20 -24.87
C LEU A 60 13.05 -27.34 -23.81
N VAL A 61 12.31 -26.98 -22.74
CA VAL A 61 12.84 -26.15 -21.66
C VAL A 61 13.98 -26.85 -20.91
N VAL A 62 13.81 -28.13 -20.57
CA VAL A 62 14.87 -28.91 -19.90
C VAL A 62 16.09 -29.07 -20.81
N LYS A 63 15.90 -29.30 -22.12
CA LYS A 63 17.00 -29.38 -23.08
C LYS A 63 17.80 -28.07 -23.12
N ALA A 64 17.13 -26.94 -23.31
CA ALA A 64 17.79 -25.63 -23.37
C ALA A 64 18.54 -25.29 -22.07
N LEU A 65 17.93 -25.57 -20.91
CA LEU A 65 18.57 -25.36 -19.61
C LEU A 65 19.75 -26.30 -19.36
N ALA A 66 19.68 -27.55 -19.84
CA ALA A 66 20.79 -28.50 -19.73
C ALA A 66 22.00 -28.08 -20.57
N GLU A 67 21.77 -27.53 -21.77
CA GLU A 67 22.82 -26.97 -22.61
C GLU A 67 23.46 -25.74 -21.93
N GLN A 68 22.65 -24.82 -21.38
CA GLN A 68 23.16 -23.67 -20.61
C GLN A 68 23.92 -24.11 -19.35
N TYR A 69 23.43 -25.12 -18.63
CA TYR A 69 24.11 -25.68 -17.48
C TYR A 69 25.47 -26.29 -17.86
N ALA A 70 25.53 -27.04 -18.95
CA ALA A 70 26.75 -27.65 -19.45
C ALA A 70 27.80 -26.62 -19.87
N LEU A 71 27.39 -25.46 -20.41
CA LEU A 71 28.27 -24.34 -20.73
C LEU A 71 28.82 -23.62 -19.49
N ALA A 72 28.07 -23.63 -18.39
CA ALA A 72 28.46 -22.97 -17.13
C ALA A 72 29.36 -23.84 -16.24
N GLU A 73 29.26 -25.16 -16.34
CA GLU A 73 30.16 -26.08 -15.66
C GLU A 73 31.57 -26.02 -16.26
N SER A 74 32.59 -26.07 -15.40
CA SER A 74 33.99 -26.06 -15.81
C SER A 74 34.79 -27.06 -14.99
N PHE A 75 35.74 -27.72 -15.67
CA PHE A 75 36.66 -28.68 -15.08
C PHE A 75 38.08 -28.31 -15.47
N THR A 76 39.02 -28.45 -14.54
CA THR A 76 40.43 -28.17 -14.83
C THR A 76 41.05 -29.31 -15.63
N LEU A 77 42.16 -29.05 -16.33
CA LEU A 77 42.92 -30.11 -16.99
C LEU A 77 43.40 -31.18 -15.99
N ALA A 78 43.69 -30.79 -14.75
CA ALA A 78 44.05 -31.71 -13.68
C ALA A 78 42.88 -32.64 -13.31
N ASP A 79 41.65 -32.13 -13.25
CA ASP A 79 40.45 -32.95 -13.01
C ASP A 79 40.25 -34.01 -14.09
N ILE A 80 40.50 -33.64 -15.35
CA ILE A 80 40.39 -34.53 -16.50
C ILE A 80 41.46 -35.63 -16.44
N LEU A 81 42.72 -35.25 -16.20
CA LEU A 81 43.84 -36.19 -16.13
C LEU A 81 43.75 -37.15 -14.93
N ALA A 82 43.16 -36.70 -13.82
CA ALA A 82 42.96 -37.51 -12.62
C ALA A 82 41.77 -38.48 -12.72
N GLY A 83 41.00 -38.46 -13.82
CA GLY A 83 39.82 -39.30 -13.96
C GLY A 83 38.74 -38.97 -12.93
N ASN A 84 38.49 -37.69 -12.69
CA ASN A 84 37.56 -37.21 -11.65
C ASN A 84 36.16 -37.88 -11.75
N GLU A 85 35.75 -38.58 -10.70
CA GLU A 85 34.48 -39.31 -10.63
C GLU A 85 33.26 -38.40 -10.84
N ARG A 86 33.33 -37.14 -10.38
CA ARG A 86 32.27 -36.14 -10.60
C ARG A 86 32.12 -35.83 -12.08
N LEU A 87 33.22 -35.68 -12.82
CA LEU A 87 33.17 -35.44 -14.26
C LEU A 87 32.53 -36.62 -15.00
N GLN A 88 32.92 -37.85 -14.67
CA GLN A 88 32.37 -39.06 -15.29
C GLN A 88 30.86 -39.21 -15.02
N ALA A 89 30.42 -39.05 -13.77
CA ALA A 89 29.01 -39.10 -13.43
C ALA A 89 28.17 -38.03 -14.17
N ARG A 90 28.73 -36.83 -14.37
CA ARG A 90 28.07 -35.76 -15.12
C ARG A 90 28.01 -36.04 -16.61
N LEU A 91 29.09 -36.55 -17.21
CA LEU A 91 29.10 -36.95 -18.62
C LEU A 91 28.09 -38.07 -18.90
N GLU A 92 27.95 -39.04 -17.99
CA GLU A 92 26.93 -40.09 -18.10
C GLU A 92 25.51 -39.50 -18.09
N LEU A 93 25.21 -38.59 -17.15
CA LEU A 93 23.89 -37.95 -17.05
C LEU A 93 23.57 -37.09 -18.29
N VAL A 94 24.53 -36.30 -18.76
CA VAL A 94 24.39 -35.53 -20.02
C VAL A 94 24.20 -36.47 -21.20
N GLY A 95 24.92 -37.60 -21.25
CA GLY A 95 24.74 -38.64 -22.25
C GLY A 95 23.33 -39.23 -22.26
N ARG A 96 22.78 -39.56 -21.08
CA ARG A 96 21.40 -40.04 -20.92
C ARG A 96 20.37 -38.99 -21.35
N MET A 97 20.58 -37.72 -21.02
CA MET A 97 19.72 -36.60 -21.48
C MET A 97 19.78 -36.45 -23.00
N ASN A 98 20.96 -36.46 -23.59
CA ASN A 98 21.13 -36.39 -25.04
C ASN A 98 20.46 -37.56 -25.75
N ALA A 99 20.54 -38.78 -25.20
CA ALA A 99 19.83 -39.94 -25.75
C ALA A 99 18.30 -39.76 -25.71
N LEU A 100 17.75 -39.20 -24.62
CA LEU A 100 16.33 -38.88 -24.50
C LEU A 100 15.90 -37.82 -25.54
N PHE A 101 16.71 -36.78 -25.74
CA PHE A 101 16.41 -35.71 -26.71
C PHE A 101 16.66 -36.12 -28.16
N ALA A 102 17.48 -37.14 -28.40
CA ALA A 102 17.77 -37.70 -29.73
C ALA A 102 16.72 -38.73 -30.20
N LEU A 103 15.75 -39.10 -29.36
CA LEU A 103 14.62 -39.95 -29.78
C LEU A 103 13.92 -39.31 -30.98
N ALA A 104 13.72 -40.07 -32.06
CA ALA A 104 13.20 -39.56 -33.33
C ALA A 104 11.86 -38.80 -33.18
N ALA A 105 10.97 -39.27 -32.29
CA ALA A 105 9.70 -38.61 -31.99
C ALA A 105 9.89 -37.25 -31.30
N THR A 106 10.86 -37.12 -30.39
CA THR A 106 11.20 -35.87 -29.71
C THR A 106 11.84 -34.88 -30.68
N VAL A 107 12.80 -35.35 -31.49
CA VAL A 107 13.45 -34.54 -32.52
C VAL A 107 12.43 -33.99 -33.51
N ALA A 108 11.54 -34.84 -34.04
CA ALA A 108 10.53 -34.41 -35.00
C ALA A 108 9.59 -33.33 -34.44
N ARG A 109 9.16 -33.45 -33.18
CA ARG A 109 8.32 -32.43 -32.52
C ARG A 109 9.07 -31.12 -32.26
N ASN A 110 10.32 -31.21 -31.81
CA ASN A 110 11.16 -30.04 -31.59
C ASN A 110 11.42 -29.28 -32.90
N GLU A 111 11.79 -29.98 -33.96
CA GLU A 111 12.00 -29.37 -35.29
C GLU A 111 10.71 -28.76 -35.84
N ALA A 112 9.56 -29.40 -35.66
CA ALA A 112 8.28 -28.83 -36.07
C ALA A 112 7.99 -27.50 -35.34
N PHE A 113 8.28 -27.42 -34.03
CA PHE A 113 8.14 -26.19 -33.25
C PHE A 113 9.12 -25.10 -33.72
N PHE A 114 10.39 -25.44 -33.94
CA PHE A 114 11.36 -24.46 -34.43
C PHE A 114 11.00 -23.93 -35.81
N HIS A 115 10.59 -24.80 -36.74
CA HIS A 115 10.11 -24.37 -38.05
C HIS A 115 8.85 -23.50 -37.98
N TYR A 116 7.96 -23.77 -37.03
CA TYR A 116 6.81 -22.90 -36.77
C TYR A 116 7.25 -21.50 -36.35
N CYS A 117 8.18 -21.39 -35.39
CA CYS A 117 8.71 -20.11 -34.93
C CYS A 117 9.50 -19.36 -36.01
N GLU A 118 10.35 -20.05 -36.78
CA GLU A 118 11.07 -19.48 -37.93
C GLU A 118 10.08 -18.96 -38.98
N GLY A 119 9.01 -19.72 -39.25
CA GLY A 119 7.93 -19.34 -40.15
C GLY A 119 7.16 -18.12 -39.69
N ALA A 120 6.89 -17.99 -38.39
CA ALA A 120 6.24 -16.83 -37.81
C ALA A 120 7.08 -15.56 -37.98
N LEU A 121 8.36 -15.59 -37.61
CA LEU A 121 9.27 -14.46 -37.78
C LEU A 121 9.40 -14.05 -39.25
N ALA A 122 9.54 -15.03 -40.15
CA ALA A 122 9.60 -14.77 -41.59
C ALA A 122 8.30 -14.13 -42.11
N HIS A 123 7.13 -14.61 -41.68
CA HIS A 123 5.83 -14.10 -42.09
C HIS A 123 5.64 -12.60 -41.81
N TYR A 124 5.98 -12.14 -40.60
CA TYR A 124 5.82 -10.74 -40.23
C TYR A 124 6.84 -9.82 -40.90
N ARG A 125 8.00 -10.36 -41.29
CA ARG A 125 9.06 -9.62 -42.00
C ARG A 125 8.94 -9.65 -43.52
N ASP A 126 7.86 -10.23 -44.05
CA ASP A 126 7.68 -10.46 -45.49
C ASP A 126 8.85 -11.25 -46.13
N LEU A 127 9.39 -12.20 -45.37
CA LEU A 127 10.46 -13.11 -45.78
C LEU A 127 9.93 -14.55 -45.91
N THR A 128 10.76 -15.42 -46.47
CA THR A 128 10.61 -16.87 -46.37
C THR A 128 11.47 -17.43 -45.23
N PRO A 129 11.13 -18.58 -44.63
CA PRO A 129 11.95 -19.20 -43.58
C PRO A 129 13.41 -19.42 -44.02
N GLN A 130 13.63 -19.71 -45.30
CA GLN A 130 14.96 -19.93 -45.88
C GLN A 130 15.79 -18.64 -45.96
N THR A 131 15.13 -17.50 -46.16
CA THR A 131 15.77 -16.17 -46.28
C THR A 131 15.89 -15.43 -44.95
N LEU A 132 15.38 -16.02 -43.86
CA LEU A 132 15.57 -15.49 -42.51
C LEU A 132 17.07 -15.45 -42.18
N ASP A 133 17.52 -14.41 -41.49
CA ASP A 133 18.94 -14.27 -41.16
C ASP A 133 19.39 -15.30 -40.10
N GLU A 134 20.69 -15.56 -40.07
CA GLU A 134 21.25 -16.58 -39.18
C GLU A 134 21.08 -16.25 -37.69
N LYS A 135 21.08 -14.97 -37.32
CA LYS A 135 20.89 -14.57 -35.91
C LYS A 135 19.47 -14.88 -35.45
N SER A 136 18.47 -14.58 -36.28
CA SER A 136 17.07 -14.94 -36.00
C SER A 136 16.87 -16.45 -35.89
N ARG A 137 17.51 -17.25 -36.75
CA ARG A 137 17.46 -18.72 -36.65
C ARG A 137 18.11 -19.23 -35.36
N GLN A 138 19.30 -18.73 -35.04
CA GLN A 138 19.99 -19.07 -33.79
C GLN A 138 19.15 -18.69 -32.57
N PHE A 139 18.55 -17.50 -32.58
CA PHE A 139 17.62 -17.04 -31.55
C PHE A 139 16.46 -18.03 -31.36
N VAL A 140 15.81 -18.48 -32.43
CA VAL A 140 14.72 -19.47 -32.33
C VAL A 140 15.22 -20.74 -31.66
N ARG A 141 16.40 -21.25 -32.01
CA ARG A 141 16.92 -22.49 -31.41
C ARG A 141 17.25 -22.35 -29.92
N GLU A 142 17.75 -21.20 -29.51
CA GLU A 142 18.21 -20.98 -28.14
C GLU A 142 17.11 -20.48 -27.19
N SER A 143 16.15 -19.69 -27.70
CA SER A 143 15.25 -18.89 -26.87
C SER A 143 13.76 -19.13 -27.07
N SER A 144 13.32 -19.69 -28.21
CA SER A 144 11.87 -19.80 -28.53
C SER A 144 11.05 -20.58 -27.49
N CYS A 145 11.65 -21.57 -26.82
CA CYS A 145 10.96 -22.33 -25.77
C CYS A 145 10.64 -21.46 -24.55
N PHE A 146 11.53 -20.55 -24.16
CA PHE A 146 11.29 -19.61 -23.06
C PHE A 146 10.27 -18.54 -23.47
N VAL A 147 10.34 -18.07 -24.72
CA VAL A 147 9.37 -17.14 -25.30
C VAL A 147 7.96 -17.74 -25.29
N GLY A 148 7.81 -18.99 -25.75
CA GLY A 148 6.53 -19.69 -25.74
C GLY A 148 5.98 -19.93 -24.33
N LEU A 149 6.87 -20.27 -23.39
CA LEU A 149 6.50 -20.41 -21.98
C LEU A 149 6.01 -19.07 -21.40
N ASP A 150 6.70 -17.98 -21.69
CA ASP A 150 6.32 -16.63 -21.26
C ASP A 150 5.02 -16.16 -21.93
N ALA A 151 4.76 -16.52 -23.19
CA ALA A 151 3.50 -16.25 -23.87
C ALA A 151 2.31 -17.02 -23.25
N TYR A 152 2.50 -18.30 -22.93
CA TYR A 152 1.49 -19.13 -22.26
C TYR A 152 1.09 -18.55 -20.91
N HIS A 153 2.07 -18.27 -20.05
CA HIS A 153 1.82 -17.68 -18.73
C HIS A 153 1.41 -16.20 -18.82
N GLY A 154 1.73 -15.52 -19.92
CA GLY A 154 1.45 -14.10 -20.15
C GLY A 154 -0.05 -13.80 -20.12
N VAL A 155 -0.87 -14.66 -20.73
CA VAL A 155 -2.33 -14.45 -20.78
C VAL A 155 -2.92 -14.28 -19.38
N ASP A 156 -2.45 -15.03 -18.39
CA ASP A 156 -2.92 -14.98 -17.00
C ASP A 156 -2.30 -13.87 -16.15
N ARG A 157 -1.21 -13.25 -16.60
CA ARG A 157 -0.57 -12.12 -15.90
C ARG A 157 -1.16 -10.77 -16.29
N LEU A 158 -1.71 -10.65 -17.50
CA LEU A 158 -2.26 -9.40 -18.01
C LEU A 158 -3.64 -9.10 -17.43
N THR A 159 -3.95 -7.82 -17.31
CA THR A 159 -5.32 -7.34 -17.11
C THR A 159 -6.12 -7.64 -18.36
N ARG A 160 -7.25 -8.33 -18.20
CA ARG A 160 -8.15 -8.73 -19.29
C ARG A 160 -9.53 -8.14 -19.04
N LEU A 161 -9.99 -7.33 -19.96
CA LEU A 161 -11.30 -6.70 -19.89
C LEU A 161 -11.97 -6.72 -21.26
N MET A 162 -13.29 -6.56 -21.28
CA MET A 162 -14.11 -6.59 -22.48
C MET A 162 -14.75 -5.22 -22.70
N ILE A 163 -14.52 -4.60 -23.85
CA ILE A 163 -15.17 -3.34 -24.23
C ILE A 163 -16.65 -3.61 -24.49
N CYS A 164 -16.95 -4.61 -25.32
CA CYS A 164 -18.32 -5.01 -25.61
C CYS A 164 -18.43 -6.53 -25.79
N ASP A 165 -19.58 -7.06 -25.41
CA ASP A 165 -19.92 -8.47 -25.63
C ASP A 165 -20.80 -8.64 -26.88
N GLY A 166 -20.74 -9.83 -27.46
CA GLY A 166 -21.53 -10.21 -28.62
C GLY A 166 -21.17 -11.61 -29.11
N VAL A 167 -21.71 -11.97 -30.28
CA VAL A 167 -21.51 -13.30 -30.87
C VAL A 167 -20.06 -13.45 -31.34
N VAL A 168 -19.42 -14.54 -30.94
CA VAL A 168 -18.07 -14.91 -31.36
C VAL A 168 -18.13 -15.44 -32.80
N GLY A 169 -17.37 -14.81 -33.70
CA GLY A 169 -17.18 -15.21 -35.08
C GLY A 169 -16.17 -16.35 -35.24
N GLY A 170 -15.97 -16.82 -36.47
CA GLY A 170 -15.06 -17.93 -36.76
C GLY A 170 -13.59 -17.52 -36.68
N ALA A 171 -12.74 -18.38 -36.09
CA ALA A 171 -11.29 -18.18 -36.00
C ALA A 171 -10.60 -17.96 -37.37
N ALA A 172 -11.17 -18.51 -38.44
CA ALA A 172 -10.64 -18.37 -39.80
C ALA A 172 -10.73 -16.94 -40.36
N GLU A 173 -11.60 -16.09 -39.81
CA GLU A 173 -11.75 -14.69 -40.22
C GLU A 173 -10.77 -13.76 -39.49
N ALA A 174 -10.12 -14.26 -38.44
CA ALA A 174 -9.22 -13.48 -37.60
C ALA A 174 -7.93 -13.10 -38.35
N LYS A 175 -7.67 -11.80 -38.48
CA LYS A 175 -6.45 -11.25 -39.08
C LYS A 175 -5.58 -10.57 -38.04
N VAL A 176 -4.26 -10.60 -38.22
CA VAL A 176 -3.34 -9.82 -37.38
C VAL A 176 -3.00 -8.51 -38.10
N SER A 177 -3.22 -7.37 -37.46
CA SER A 177 -2.78 -6.07 -37.97
C SER A 177 -1.25 -6.02 -38.01
N ARG A 178 -0.68 -5.57 -39.13
CA ARG A 178 0.76 -5.32 -39.24
C ARG A 178 1.19 -3.98 -38.66
N LEU A 179 0.23 -3.09 -38.37
CA LEU A 179 0.48 -1.76 -37.82
C LEU A 179 0.25 -1.76 -36.31
N VAL A 180 1.10 -1.01 -35.60
CA VAL A 180 0.95 -0.70 -34.17
C VAL A 180 0.27 0.66 -34.05
N PHE A 181 -1.00 0.67 -33.65
CA PHE A 181 -1.78 1.91 -33.58
C PHE A 181 -1.52 2.69 -32.30
N ALA A 182 -1.51 4.01 -32.37
CA ALA A 182 -1.33 4.90 -31.23
C ALA A 182 -2.61 5.71 -30.95
N PHE A 183 -2.99 5.75 -29.68
CA PHE A 183 -4.13 6.52 -29.16
C PHE A 183 -3.67 7.45 -28.04
N GLU A 184 -4.33 8.60 -27.88
CA GLU A 184 -4.02 9.56 -26.80
C GLU A 184 -4.65 9.12 -25.47
N SER A 185 -5.69 8.29 -25.52
CA SER A 185 -6.39 7.78 -24.34
C SER A 185 -7.03 6.42 -24.59
N ILE A 186 -7.44 5.73 -23.51
CA ILE A 186 -8.19 4.47 -23.61
C ILE A 186 -9.62 4.73 -24.11
N GLU A 187 -10.17 5.91 -23.82
CA GLU A 187 -11.46 6.38 -24.32
C GLU A 187 -11.48 6.49 -25.85
N ASP A 188 -10.40 6.99 -26.44
CA ASP A 188 -10.26 7.02 -27.89
C ASP A 188 -10.25 5.61 -28.46
N LEU A 189 -9.51 4.68 -27.82
CA LEU A 189 -9.51 3.28 -28.24
C LEU A 189 -10.91 2.67 -28.18
N ILE A 190 -11.67 2.90 -27.09
CA ILE A 190 -13.05 2.40 -26.94
C ILE A 190 -13.94 2.92 -28.06
N THR A 191 -13.83 4.20 -28.41
CA THR A 191 -14.59 4.84 -29.48
C THR A 191 -14.25 4.25 -30.85
N HIS A 192 -12.99 3.87 -31.06
CA HIS A 192 -12.50 3.32 -32.33
C HIS A 192 -12.51 1.79 -32.40
N ALA A 193 -12.72 1.09 -31.29
CA ALA A 193 -12.58 -0.36 -31.18
C ALA A 193 -13.44 -1.13 -32.19
N ARG A 194 -14.68 -0.68 -32.44
CA ARG A 194 -15.59 -1.30 -33.42
C ARG A 194 -15.13 -1.18 -34.87
N ARG A 195 -14.20 -0.29 -35.18
CA ARG A 195 -13.61 -0.13 -36.52
C ARG A 195 -12.43 -1.07 -36.76
N ILE A 196 -11.90 -1.69 -35.69
CA ILE A 196 -10.81 -2.66 -35.79
C ILE A 196 -11.39 -3.94 -36.40
N PRO A 197 -10.83 -4.48 -37.50
CA PRO A 197 -11.31 -5.72 -38.10
C PRO A 197 -11.25 -6.92 -37.14
N THR A 198 -12.03 -7.97 -37.44
CA THR A 198 -11.94 -9.25 -36.71
C THR A 198 -10.51 -9.77 -36.69
N GLY A 199 -10.01 -10.09 -35.50
CA GLY A 199 -8.68 -10.60 -35.24
C GLY A 199 -7.96 -9.83 -34.14
N PHE A 200 -6.69 -9.51 -34.39
CA PHE A 200 -5.74 -9.04 -33.37
C PHE A 200 -5.11 -7.72 -33.82
N SER A 201 -5.08 -6.73 -32.93
CA SER A 201 -4.41 -5.45 -33.17
C SER A 201 -3.63 -5.03 -31.93
N LEU A 202 -2.35 -4.71 -32.13
CA LEU A 202 -1.53 -4.12 -31.09
C LEU A 202 -1.71 -2.60 -31.11
N CYS A 203 -2.07 -2.04 -29.95
CA CYS A 203 -2.27 -0.62 -29.76
C CYS A 203 -1.39 -0.11 -28.62
N VAL A 204 -1.06 1.17 -28.63
CA VAL A 204 -0.41 1.88 -27.53
C VAL A 204 -1.28 3.05 -27.10
N ILE A 205 -1.41 3.24 -25.80
CA ILE A 205 -2.00 4.43 -25.19
C ILE A 205 -0.85 5.33 -24.74
N LEU A 206 -0.74 6.50 -25.36
CA LEU A 206 0.31 7.48 -25.08
C LEU A 206 -0.12 8.39 -23.93
N ALA A 207 0.70 8.44 -22.89
CA ALA A 207 0.48 9.36 -21.78
C ALA A 207 1.37 10.61 -21.91
N PRO A 208 0.99 11.76 -21.31
CA PRO A 208 1.83 12.95 -21.27
C PRO A 208 3.22 12.68 -20.68
N HIS A 209 3.31 11.76 -19.72
CA HIS A 209 4.56 11.23 -19.20
C HIS A 209 4.87 9.88 -19.85
N VAL A 210 6.01 9.73 -20.51
CA VAL A 210 6.29 8.57 -21.37
C VAL A 210 6.22 7.24 -20.62
N SER A 211 6.68 7.20 -19.35
CA SER A 211 6.67 5.99 -18.51
C SER A 211 5.27 5.48 -18.16
N ASP A 212 4.26 6.36 -18.20
CA ASP A 212 2.85 6.03 -17.93
C ASP A 212 2.15 5.41 -19.16
N SER A 213 2.80 5.46 -20.34
CA SER A 213 2.29 4.88 -21.58
C SER A 213 2.25 3.36 -21.50
N TYR A 214 1.31 2.75 -22.24
CA TYR A 214 1.12 1.31 -22.16
C TYR A 214 0.52 0.68 -23.39
N PHE A 215 0.84 -0.59 -23.61
CA PHE A 215 0.34 -1.36 -24.73
C PHE A 215 -0.97 -2.06 -24.37
N VAL A 216 -1.82 -2.19 -25.38
CA VAL A 216 -3.10 -2.89 -25.33
C VAL A 216 -3.18 -3.81 -26.53
N MET A 217 -3.29 -5.11 -26.29
CA MET A 217 -3.71 -6.06 -27.30
C MET A 217 -5.24 -6.03 -27.41
N VAL A 218 -5.75 -5.63 -28.56
CA VAL A 218 -7.17 -5.71 -28.88
C VAL A 218 -7.45 -7.04 -29.58
N VAL A 219 -8.39 -7.81 -29.03
CA VAL A 219 -8.91 -9.04 -29.64
C VAL A 219 -10.35 -8.77 -30.06
N ASN A 220 -10.59 -8.65 -31.36
CA ASN A 220 -11.93 -8.54 -31.91
C ASN A 220 -12.37 -9.89 -32.47
N THR A 221 -13.36 -10.52 -31.85
CA THR A 221 -13.91 -11.80 -32.32
C THR A 221 -15.09 -11.62 -33.28
N GLY A 222 -15.37 -10.40 -33.74
CA GLY A 222 -16.51 -10.05 -34.58
C GLY A 222 -17.59 -9.33 -33.77
N GLY A 223 -18.25 -10.04 -32.85
CA GLY A 223 -19.26 -9.45 -31.95
C GLY A 223 -18.72 -9.04 -30.57
N ARG A 224 -17.62 -9.64 -30.12
CA ARG A 224 -16.99 -9.34 -28.82
C ARG A 224 -15.61 -8.72 -29.01
N ILE A 225 -15.34 -7.64 -28.28
CA ILE A 225 -14.05 -6.94 -28.30
C ILE A 225 -13.43 -6.97 -26.91
N LEU A 226 -12.23 -7.54 -26.81
CA LEU A 226 -11.46 -7.64 -25.57
C LEU A 226 -10.19 -6.80 -25.66
N VAL A 227 -9.71 -6.36 -24.51
CA VAL A 227 -8.43 -5.68 -24.32
C VAL A 227 -7.60 -6.41 -23.28
N LEU A 228 -6.33 -6.64 -23.62
CA LEU A 228 -5.34 -7.23 -22.74
C LEU A 228 -4.17 -6.26 -22.58
N THR A 229 -3.78 -5.97 -21.35
CA THR A 229 -2.70 -5.01 -21.08
C THR A 229 -1.97 -5.35 -19.79
N ASP A 230 -0.72 -4.89 -19.70
CA ASP A 230 0.08 -4.95 -18.49
C ASP A 230 -0.22 -3.78 -17.52
N LYS A 231 -1.08 -2.84 -17.94
CA LYS A 231 -1.61 -1.80 -17.07
C LYS A 231 -2.76 -2.33 -16.23
N GLY A 232 -2.87 -1.82 -15.00
CA GLY A 232 -3.94 -2.16 -14.09
C GLY A 232 -3.53 -3.26 -13.12
N ASN A 233 -3.60 -2.92 -11.83
CA ASN A 233 -3.74 -3.78 -10.64
C ASN A 233 -3.48 -2.93 -9.39
N TYR A 234 -4.05 -1.72 -9.35
CA TYR A 234 -3.87 -0.83 -8.21
C TYR A 234 -4.83 -1.22 -7.09
N THR A 235 -4.31 -1.34 -5.87
CA THR A 235 -5.07 -1.63 -4.67
C THR A 235 -6.10 -0.53 -4.39
N HIS A 236 -5.82 0.73 -4.75
CA HIS A 236 -6.74 1.86 -4.58
C HIS A 236 -6.46 2.97 -5.63
N PRO A 237 -7.41 3.89 -5.92
CA PRO A 237 -7.33 4.79 -7.08
C PRO A 237 -6.19 5.81 -7.01
N LEU A 238 -5.74 6.18 -5.80
CA LEU A 238 -4.61 7.10 -5.61
C LEU A 238 -3.22 6.45 -5.71
N GLN A 239 -3.13 5.12 -5.87
CA GLN A 239 -1.86 4.40 -5.75
C GLN A 239 -0.90 4.74 -6.89
N GLU A 240 -1.38 4.76 -8.12
CA GLU A 240 -0.60 5.10 -9.33
C GLU A 240 0.07 6.47 -9.16
N GLN A 241 -0.74 7.50 -8.88
CA GLN A 241 -0.26 8.86 -8.65
C GLN A 241 0.77 8.95 -7.52
N ARG A 242 0.55 8.24 -6.40
CA ARG A 242 1.47 8.24 -5.25
C ARG A 242 2.79 7.52 -5.55
N MET A 243 2.75 6.43 -6.30
CA MET A 243 3.95 5.70 -6.72
C MET A 243 4.78 6.53 -7.69
N ARG A 244 4.15 7.06 -8.74
CA ARG A 244 4.79 7.94 -9.73
C ARG A 244 5.33 9.22 -9.10
N GLY A 245 4.58 9.85 -8.21
CA GLY A 245 5.00 11.09 -7.53
C GLY A 245 6.30 10.95 -6.72
N ARG A 246 6.76 9.72 -6.47
CA ARG A 246 8.07 9.45 -5.88
C ARG A 246 9.18 9.26 -6.92
N ASN A 247 8.92 8.48 -7.97
CA ASN A 247 9.82 8.21 -9.10
C ASN A 247 9.18 7.23 -10.11
N ASP A 248 9.85 7.03 -11.25
CA ASP A 248 9.39 6.14 -12.33
C ASP A 248 9.74 4.64 -12.16
N ARG A 249 10.35 4.21 -11.04
CA ARG A 249 10.79 2.81 -10.89
C ARG A 249 9.66 1.80 -10.95
N TYR A 250 8.48 2.21 -10.51
CA TYR A 250 7.29 1.39 -10.64
C TYR A 250 7.00 1.04 -12.10
N ASN A 251 7.02 2.05 -12.98
CA ASN A 251 6.80 1.86 -14.42
C ASN A 251 7.96 1.10 -15.07
N LEU A 252 9.20 1.33 -14.65
CA LEU A 252 10.34 0.52 -15.10
C LEU A 252 10.12 -0.97 -14.80
N ASN A 253 9.80 -1.32 -13.56
CA ASN A 253 9.58 -2.72 -13.16
C ASN A 253 8.39 -3.35 -13.92
N ARG A 254 7.34 -2.58 -14.20
CA ARG A 254 6.21 -3.02 -15.01
C ARG A 254 6.64 -3.32 -16.44
N ILE A 255 7.41 -2.41 -17.05
CA ILE A 255 7.91 -2.53 -18.43
C ILE A 255 8.91 -3.68 -18.56
N GLU A 256 9.88 -3.81 -17.65
CA GLU A 256 10.85 -4.92 -17.63
C GLU A 256 10.18 -6.28 -17.35
N GLY A 257 9.08 -6.29 -16.60
CA GLY A 257 8.27 -7.47 -16.35
C GLY A 257 7.25 -7.80 -17.45
N SER A 258 7.12 -6.92 -18.44
CA SER A 258 6.22 -7.06 -19.58
C SER A 258 6.97 -7.57 -20.81
N HIS A 259 6.24 -8.16 -21.73
CA HIS A 259 6.75 -8.58 -23.05
C HIS A 259 6.13 -7.77 -24.19
N PHE A 260 5.39 -6.71 -23.87
CA PHE A 260 4.99 -5.74 -24.87
C PHE A 260 6.21 -4.96 -25.39
N PRO A 261 6.19 -4.50 -26.65
CA PRO A 261 7.37 -3.93 -27.32
C PRO A 261 7.62 -2.46 -26.93
N TYR A 262 8.00 -2.24 -25.67
CA TYR A 262 8.29 -0.90 -25.12
C TYR A 262 9.49 -0.20 -25.75
N ASP A 263 10.35 -0.95 -26.44
CA ASP A 263 11.44 -0.37 -27.23
C ASP A 263 10.95 0.60 -28.31
N LEU A 264 9.71 0.42 -28.80
CA LEU A 264 9.12 1.34 -29.77
C LEU A 264 8.86 2.76 -29.21
N LEU A 265 8.84 2.92 -27.87
CA LEU A 265 8.62 4.21 -27.22
C LEU A 265 9.91 4.98 -26.93
N ASP A 266 11.09 4.37 -27.18
CA ASP A 266 12.41 4.98 -26.94
C ASP A 266 12.53 5.67 -25.56
N ILE A 267 12.14 4.94 -24.50
CA ILE A 267 12.16 5.46 -23.13
C ILE A 267 13.60 5.43 -22.60
N GLN A 268 14.12 6.60 -22.23
CA GLN A 268 15.41 6.74 -21.60
C GLN A 268 15.27 6.77 -20.07
N TRP A 269 15.98 5.87 -19.39
CA TRP A 269 15.94 5.73 -17.93
C TRP A 269 17.17 6.35 -17.27
N GLY A 270 16.96 7.37 -16.43
CA GLY A 270 17.98 8.04 -15.62
C GLY A 270 17.92 7.67 -14.14
N ASP A 271 19.02 7.92 -13.42
CA ASP A 271 19.15 7.74 -11.95
C ASP A 271 18.66 6.35 -11.46
N ASN A 272 19.16 5.28 -12.09
CA ASN A 272 18.78 3.90 -11.80
C ASN A 272 17.24 3.70 -11.83
N GLY A 273 16.63 4.13 -12.94
CA GLY A 273 15.20 3.99 -13.20
C GLY A 273 14.29 4.96 -12.46
N ARG A 274 14.84 6.01 -11.82
CA ARG A 274 14.03 6.98 -11.07
C ARG A 274 13.39 8.05 -11.93
N HIS A 275 13.99 8.32 -13.09
CA HIS A 275 13.49 9.31 -14.03
C HIS A 275 13.36 8.66 -15.42
N ALA A 276 12.25 8.90 -16.09
CA ALA A 276 12.04 8.54 -17.47
C ALA A 276 11.93 9.80 -18.34
N SER A 277 12.55 9.78 -19.51
CA SER A 277 12.36 10.79 -20.55
C SER A 277 12.13 10.11 -21.89
N ALA A 278 11.37 10.76 -22.78
CA ALA A 278 11.31 10.33 -24.16
C ALA A 278 12.65 10.66 -24.84
N GLY A 279 13.16 9.76 -25.67
CA GLY A 279 14.35 10.03 -26.49
C GLY A 279 14.12 11.13 -27.54
N GLU A 280 15.23 11.64 -28.09
CA GLU A 280 15.23 12.75 -29.07
C GLU A 280 14.54 12.39 -30.41
N ALA A 281 14.26 11.11 -30.65
CA ALA A 281 13.68 10.58 -31.88
C ALA A 281 12.54 9.58 -31.58
N GLY A 282 11.56 9.96 -30.77
CA GLY A 282 10.31 9.20 -30.70
C GLY A 282 9.68 9.11 -32.10
N THR A 283 9.54 7.89 -32.62
CA THR A 283 8.99 7.56 -33.95
C THR A 283 7.89 8.54 -34.36
N ALA A 284 8.13 9.32 -35.41
CA ALA A 284 7.15 10.26 -35.93
C ALA A 284 5.85 9.50 -36.23
N LEU A 285 4.79 9.76 -35.45
CA LEU A 285 3.51 9.08 -35.60
C LEU A 285 2.99 9.30 -37.02
N MET A 286 2.95 8.23 -37.81
CA MET A 286 2.41 8.30 -39.16
C MET A 286 0.89 8.21 -39.11
N SER A 287 0.20 8.87 -40.04
CA SER A 287 -1.23 8.61 -40.24
C SER A 287 -1.40 7.44 -41.20
N SER A 288 -2.10 6.40 -40.77
CA SER A 288 -2.52 5.30 -41.65
C SER A 288 -3.61 5.75 -42.63
N ASP A 289 -3.86 4.95 -43.66
CA ASP A 289 -4.95 5.16 -44.64
C ASP A 289 -6.34 5.24 -43.99
N SER A 290 -6.51 4.69 -42.77
CA SER A 290 -7.75 4.79 -42.00
C SER A 290 -7.85 6.06 -41.14
N GLY A 291 -6.84 6.92 -41.19
CA GLY A 291 -6.74 8.15 -40.39
C GLY A 291 -6.26 7.93 -38.94
N LEU A 292 -5.98 6.69 -38.54
CA LEU A 292 -5.42 6.38 -37.21
C LEU A 292 -3.91 6.62 -37.17
N ARG A 293 -3.41 7.10 -36.04
CA ARG A 293 -1.97 7.29 -35.82
C ARG A 293 -1.29 5.94 -35.62
N VAL A 294 -0.06 5.81 -36.12
CA VAL A 294 0.73 4.58 -36.12
C VAL A 294 2.08 4.86 -35.49
N LEU A 295 2.48 4.04 -34.51
CA LEU A 295 3.78 4.10 -33.85
C LEU A 295 4.86 3.40 -34.68
N GLY A 296 4.52 2.28 -35.32
CA GLY A 296 5.44 1.48 -36.12
C GLY A 296 4.75 0.25 -36.72
N THR A 297 5.55 -0.69 -37.22
CA THR A 297 5.05 -1.95 -37.77
C THR A 297 5.53 -3.16 -36.96
N LEU A 298 4.82 -4.29 -37.06
CA LEU A 298 5.26 -5.53 -36.42
C LEU A 298 6.59 -6.05 -36.98
N ALA A 299 6.95 -5.69 -38.21
CA ALA A 299 8.21 -6.10 -38.83
C ALA A 299 9.43 -5.47 -38.14
N ASP A 300 9.25 -4.30 -37.51
CA ASP A 300 10.30 -3.53 -36.85
C ASP A 300 10.61 -4.04 -35.43
N LEU A 301 9.81 -5.00 -34.94
CA LEU A 301 9.99 -5.58 -33.61
C LEU A 301 11.21 -6.52 -33.54
N LYS A 302 11.86 -6.52 -32.37
CA LYS A 302 12.90 -7.50 -32.04
C LYS A 302 12.34 -8.92 -32.07
N ASP A 303 13.20 -9.90 -32.34
CA ASP A 303 12.80 -11.31 -32.46
C ASP A 303 12.02 -11.82 -31.24
N TRP A 304 12.46 -11.42 -30.04
CA TRP A 304 11.81 -11.80 -28.78
C TRP A 304 10.36 -11.31 -28.72
N ASP A 305 10.14 -10.01 -28.91
CA ASP A 305 8.82 -9.40 -28.79
C ASP A 305 7.88 -9.87 -29.90
N LEU A 306 8.40 -9.98 -31.13
CA LEU A 306 7.64 -10.44 -32.29
C LEU A 306 7.19 -11.90 -32.14
N LEU A 307 8.11 -12.78 -31.73
CA LEU A 307 7.79 -14.19 -31.50
C LEU A 307 6.87 -14.36 -30.29
N TRP A 308 7.09 -13.60 -29.21
CA TRP A 308 6.21 -13.60 -28.05
C TRP A 308 4.79 -13.19 -28.46
N LEU A 309 4.65 -12.09 -29.21
CA LEU A 309 3.37 -11.60 -29.69
C LEU A 309 2.63 -12.64 -30.52
N HIS A 310 3.33 -13.34 -31.42
CA HIS A 310 2.75 -14.40 -32.24
C HIS A 310 2.23 -15.56 -31.40
N LEU A 311 3.07 -16.11 -30.52
CA LEU A 311 2.69 -17.23 -29.65
C LEU A 311 1.59 -16.83 -28.67
N PHE A 312 1.61 -15.59 -28.19
CA PHE A 312 0.57 -15.02 -27.35
C PHE A 312 -0.77 -14.88 -28.09
N ILE A 313 -0.74 -14.49 -29.37
CA ILE A 313 -1.92 -14.46 -30.25
C ILE A 313 -2.51 -15.87 -30.41
N ASP A 314 -1.69 -16.91 -30.54
CA ASP A 314 -2.20 -18.29 -30.61
C ASP A 314 -2.93 -18.70 -29.33
N GLN A 315 -2.39 -18.32 -28.16
CA GLN A 315 -3.09 -18.55 -26.88
C GLN A 315 -4.41 -17.78 -26.82
N CYS A 316 -4.44 -16.54 -27.31
CA CYS A 316 -5.65 -15.75 -27.40
C CYS A 316 -6.66 -16.33 -28.40
N ARG A 317 -6.19 -16.95 -29.49
CA ARG A 317 -7.05 -17.61 -30.48
C ARG A 317 -7.77 -18.81 -29.87
N ASP A 318 -7.06 -19.71 -29.21
CA ASP A 318 -7.67 -20.83 -28.47
C ASP A 318 -8.67 -20.32 -27.44
N ARG A 319 -8.25 -19.34 -26.63
CA ARG A 319 -9.06 -18.83 -25.51
C ARG A 319 -10.36 -18.17 -25.96
N TYR A 320 -10.28 -17.26 -26.94
CA TYR A 320 -11.39 -16.35 -27.26
C TYR A 320 -12.17 -16.73 -28.50
N PHE A 321 -11.57 -17.42 -29.47
CA PHE A 321 -12.29 -17.89 -30.65
C PHE A 321 -12.74 -19.34 -30.47
N ASP A 322 -11.83 -20.26 -30.14
CA ASP A 322 -12.15 -21.69 -30.12
C ASP A 322 -12.98 -22.07 -28.87
N ARG A 323 -12.59 -21.54 -27.71
CA ARG A 323 -13.28 -21.76 -26.43
C ARG A 323 -14.34 -20.70 -26.11
N GLY A 324 -14.34 -19.58 -26.83
CA GLY A 324 -15.34 -18.51 -26.69
C GLY A 324 -15.40 -17.85 -25.30
N LEU A 325 -14.30 -17.85 -24.53
CA LEU A 325 -14.31 -17.31 -23.17
C LEU A 325 -14.62 -15.82 -23.15
N ALA A 326 -15.37 -15.39 -22.14
CA ALA A 326 -15.67 -13.98 -21.87
C ALA A 326 -14.81 -13.47 -20.71
N GLU A 327 -14.60 -12.16 -20.69
CA GLU A 327 -13.87 -11.45 -19.62
C GLU A 327 -14.78 -10.38 -19.01
N PRO A 328 -14.48 -9.86 -17.81
CA PRO A 328 -15.25 -8.80 -17.20
C PRO A 328 -15.34 -7.55 -18.09
N LEU A 329 -16.47 -6.84 -18.03
CA LEU A 329 -16.61 -5.57 -18.75
C LEU A 329 -15.57 -4.55 -18.30
N LEU A 330 -15.07 -3.79 -19.27
CA LEU A 330 -14.19 -2.65 -19.07
C LEU A 330 -15.00 -1.45 -18.60
N ALA A 331 -14.46 -0.75 -17.62
CA ALA A 331 -14.93 0.53 -17.14
C ALA A 331 -13.75 1.46 -16.90
N THR A 332 -13.96 2.75 -17.19
CA THR A 332 -13.03 3.83 -16.85
C THR A 332 -13.72 4.93 -16.07
N GLY A 333 -12.95 5.76 -15.36
CA GLY A 333 -13.51 6.88 -14.58
C GLY A 333 -14.26 7.88 -15.46
N SER A 334 -13.84 8.03 -16.71
CA SER A 334 -14.48 8.92 -17.70
C SER A 334 -15.88 8.46 -18.15
N MET A 335 -16.28 7.22 -17.82
CA MET A 335 -17.63 6.72 -18.05
C MET A 335 -18.64 7.20 -17.00
N VAL A 336 -18.18 7.83 -15.93
CA VAL A 336 -19.04 8.34 -14.84
C VAL A 336 -19.31 9.82 -15.04
N ARG A 337 -20.58 10.21 -15.08
CA ARG A 337 -20.98 11.61 -15.17
C ARG A 337 -21.01 12.27 -13.79
N LEU A 338 -20.17 13.27 -13.57
CA LEU A 338 -20.08 14.03 -12.32
C LEU A 338 -20.34 15.53 -12.57
N PRO A 339 -21.57 16.03 -12.40
CA PRO A 339 -21.84 17.46 -12.48
C PRO A 339 -21.20 18.18 -11.30
N HIS A 340 -20.55 19.33 -11.54
CA HIS A 340 -19.93 20.13 -10.48
C HIS A 340 -20.02 21.63 -10.78
N MET A 341 -20.16 22.45 -9.73
CA MET A 341 -20.38 23.90 -9.87
C MET A 341 -19.24 24.67 -10.57
N TRP A 342 -18.03 24.11 -10.60
CA TRP A 342 -16.85 24.72 -11.24
C TRP A 342 -16.60 24.25 -12.67
N VAL A 343 -17.40 23.31 -13.18
CA VAL A 343 -17.23 22.74 -14.52
C VAL A 343 -18.55 22.90 -15.28
N GLU A 344 -18.48 23.49 -16.47
CA GLU A 344 -19.64 23.50 -17.36
C GLU A 344 -19.98 22.05 -17.73
N SER A 345 -21.22 21.64 -17.47
CA SER A 345 -21.65 20.27 -17.76
C SER A 345 -21.62 20.02 -19.26
N SER A 346 -20.61 19.29 -19.75
CA SER A 346 -20.64 18.74 -21.11
C SER A 346 -21.78 17.72 -21.22
N PRO A 347 -22.68 17.85 -22.21
CA PRO A 347 -23.73 16.85 -22.41
C PRO A 347 -23.18 15.50 -22.87
N GLN A 348 -21.98 15.47 -23.47
CA GLN A 348 -21.35 14.27 -24.02
C GLN A 348 -20.16 13.83 -23.17
N LEU A 349 -20.14 12.54 -22.82
CA LEU A 349 -18.98 11.87 -22.24
C LEU A 349 -17.91 11.64 -23.32
N PRO A 350 -16.64 11.45 -22.95
CA PRO A 350 -15.57 11.10 -23.88
C PRO A 350 -15.72 9.69 -24.47
N VAL A 351 -16.68 8.91 -23.96
CA VAL A 351 -17.09 7.61 -24.50
C VAL A 351 -18.51 7.66 -25.06
N PRO A 352 -18.89 6.74 -25.96
CA PRO A 352 -20.29 6.59 -26.39
C PRO A 352 -21.25 6.42 -25.20
N ALA A 353 -22.45 7.02 -25.28
CA ALA A 353 -23.41 7.08 -24.19
C ALA A 353 -23.88 5.72 -23.65
N GLU A 354 -23.78 4.66 -24.45
CA GLU A 354 -24.09 3.28 -24.05
C GLU A 354 -23.12 2.72 -22.99
N TYR A 355 -21.94 3.33 -22.81
CA TYR A 355 -20.97 2.96 -21.78
C TYR A 355 -21.11 3.78 -20.49
N GLU A 356 -22.09 4.70 -20.39
CA GLU A 356 -22.29 5.53 -19.19
C GLU A 356 -22.58 4.68 -17.96
N LEU A 357 -21.77 4.86 -16.91
CA LEU A 357 -21.93 4.20 -15.62
C LEU A 357 -22.79 5.07 -14.70
N LYS A 358 -23.84 4.47 -14.16
CA LYS A 358 -24.70 5.12 -13.18
C LYS A 358 -24.02 5.08 -11.80
N LEU A 359 -23.73 6.26 -11.27
CA LEU A 359 -23.26 6.45 -9.90
C LEU A 359 -24.38 7.05 -9.05
N GLU A 360 -24.74 6.36 -7.98
CA GLU A 360 -25.58 6.93 -6.93
C GLU A 360 -24.70 7.75 -5.97
N THR A 361 -24.74 9.07 -6.10
CA THR A 361 -24.01 9.96 -5.20
C THR A 361 -24.63 9.94 -3.81
N ARG A 362 -23.82 10.29 -2.80
CA ARG A 362 -24.21 10.31 -1.39
C ARG A 362 -23.87 11.64 -0.76
N ALA A 363 -24.73 12.13 0.12
CA ALA A 363 -24.37 13.25 0.98
C ALA A 363 -23.28 12.83 1.97
N SER A 364 -22.58 13.79 2.56
CA SER A 364 -21.49 13.50 3.49
C SER A 364 -21.93 12.63 4.66
N VAL A 365 -23.11 12.87 5.24
CA VAL A 365 -23.64 12.09 6.38
C VAL A 365 -23.92 10.62 6.04
N ASP A 366 -24.23 10.34 4.77
CA ASP A 366 -24.52 9.00 4.27
C ASP A 366 -23.27 8.26 3.77
N LEU A 367 -22.18 9.00 3.52
CA LEU A 367 -20.86 8.47 3.18
C LEU A 367 -20.07 8.10 4.45
N ASN A 368 -20.72 7.41 5.38
CA ASN A 368 -20.17 7.08 6.68
C ASN A 368 -19.46 5.71 6.68
N THR A 369 -18.76 5.43 7.78
CA THR A 369 -18.04 4.18 8.02
C THR A 369 -18.91 2.93 7.78
N GLU A 370 -20.19 2.97 8.15
CA GLU A 370 -21.10 1.83 8.02
C GLU A 370 -21.43 1.52 6.56
N PHE A 371 -21.72 2.56 5.76
CA PHE A 371 -21.87 2.41 4.31
C PHE A 371 -20.59 1.87 3.67
N LEU A 372 -19.43 2.44 4.03
CA LEU A 372 -18.15 2.02 3.47
C LEU A 372 -17.82 0.57 3.77
N HIS A 373 -18.20 0.05 4.95
CA HIS A 373 -18.08 -1.37 5.26
C HIS A 373 -18.95 -2.28 4.37
N THR A 374 -20.06 -1.79 3.80
CA THR A 374 -20.86 -2.58 2.86
C THR A 374 -20.14 -2.82 1.53
N ILE A 375 -19.33 -1.85 1.09
CA ILE A 375 -18.57 -1.92 -0.16
C ILE A 375 -17.11 -2.37 0.05
N GLU A 376 -16.58 -2.25 1.27
CA GLU A 376 -15.25 -2.69 1.69
C GLU A 376 -15.32 -3.49 3.01
N PRO A 377 -15.84 -4.74 3.01
CA PRO A 377 -16.09 -5.49 4.25
C PRO A 377 -14.86 -5.70 5.15
N LYS A 378 -13.66 -5.77 4.54
CA LYS A 378 -12.40 -5.92 5.28
C LYS A 378 -12.09 -4.73 6.18
N TRP A 379 -12.65 -3.54 5.90
CA TRP A 379 -12.44 -2.37 6.75
C TRP A 379 -13.08 -2.55 8.13
N ALA A 380 -14.14 -3.36 8.23
CA ALA A 380 -14.77 -3.68 9.51
C ALA A 380 -13.92 -4.58 10.42
N GLU A 381 -12.86 -5.21 9.88
CA GLU A 381 -11.94 -6.05 10.65
C GLU A 381 -10.97 -5.23 11.50
N THR A 382 -10.75 -3.96 11.14
CA THR A 382 -9.79 -3.07 11.80
C THR A 382 -10.53 -1.93 12.51
N HIS A 383 -10.16 -1.67 13.76
CA HIS A 383 -10.73 -0.54 14.50
C HIS A 383 -10.22 0.81 13.97
N ASN A 384 -11.13 1.77 13.80
CA ASN A 384 -10.81 3.14 13.41
C ASN A 384 -10.98 4.10 14.62
N PRO A 385 -9.89 4.66 15.18
CA PRO A 385 -9.96 5.55 16.34
C PRO A 385 -10.53 6.94 16.03
N ASN A 386 -10.68 7.30 14.76
CA ASN A 386 -11.10 8.62 14.33
C ASN A 386 -12.61 8.71 14.05
N ARG A 387 -13.39 7.68 14.40
CA ARG A 387 -14.85 7.66 14.18
C ARG A 387 -15.57 8.86 14.82
N TRP A 388 -15.11 9.32 15.98
CA TRP A 388 -15.68 10.49 16.64
C TRP A 388 -15.59 11.77 15.78
N MET A 389 -14.59 11.88 14.91
CA MET A 389 -14.44 13.04 14.01
C MET A 389 -15.50 13.00 12.90
N GLU A 390 -15.78 11.82 12.35
CA GLU A 390 -16.88 11.61 11.42
C GLU A 390 -18.22 11.96 12.09
N ASP A 391 -18.51 11.37 13.25
CA ASP A 391 -19.77 11.57 13.97
C ASP A 391 -20.06 13.07 14.25
N ARG A 392 -18.99 13.85 14.48
CA ARG A 392 -19.08 15.27 14.82
C ARG A 392 -19.12 16.19 13.61
N PHE A 393 -18.34 15.91 12.57
CA PHE A 393 -18.06 16.87 11.50
C PHE A 393 -18.66 16.50 10.15
N ALA A 394 -19.15 15.27 9.94
CA ALA A 394 -19.68 14.84 8.65
C ALA A 394 -20.79 15.78 8.13
N ALA A 395 -21.70 16.24 8.99
CA ALA A 395 -22.78 17.15 8.59
C ALA A 395 -22.32 18.56 8.18
N MET A 396 -21.09 18.95 8.51
CA MET A 396 -20.52 20.26 8.15
C MET A 396 -19.74 20.23 6.82
N VAL A 397 -19.56 19.05 6.23
CA VAL A 397 -18.85 18.88 4.96
C VAL A 397 -19.80 19.23 3.80
N PRO A 398 -19.45 20.20 2.93
CA PRO A 398 -20.25 20.49 1.74
C PRO A 398 -20.24 19.29 0.77
N ASP A 399 -21.41 18.94 0.22
CA ASP A 399 -21.53 17.80 -0.70
C ASP A 399 -20.77 18.04 -2.01
N GLU A 400 -20.58 19.31 -2.39
CA GLU A 400 -19.76 19.73 -3.54
C GLU A 400 -18.29 19.27 -3.41
N CYS A 401 -17.80 19.03 -2.19
CA CYS A 401 -16.44 18.52 -1.97
C CYS A 401 -16.28 17.03 -2.28
N LEU A 402 -17.37 16.26 -2.40
CA LEU A 402 -17.29 14.80 -2.36
C LEU A 402 -16.93 14.22 -3.73
N TYR A 403 -17.82 14.36 -4.71
CA TYR A 403 -17.69 13.73 -6.02
C TYR A 403 -17.27 14.79 -7.05
N LEU A 404 -15.97 14.88 -7.29
CA LEU A 404 -15.37 15.90 -8.17
C LEU A 404 -14.91 15.29 -9.50
N PRO A 405 -15.26 15.89 -10.65
CA PRO A 405 -14.57 15.60 -11.91
C PRO A 405 -13.13 16.15 -11.84
N SER A 406 -12.19 15.52 -12.54
CA SER A 406 -10.78 15.93 -12.52
C SER A 406 -10.58 17.38 -13.00
N GLU A 407 -11.42 17.83 -13.92
CA GLU A 407 -11.45 19.17 -14.51
C GLU A 407 -11.81 20.25 -13.48
N ALA A 408 -12.51 19.90 -12.40
CA ALA A 408 -12.87 20.86 -11.34
C ALA A 408 -11.66 21.35 -10.54
N LEU A 409 -10.54 20.63 -10.57
CA LEU A 409 -9.34 20.93 -9.77
C LEU A 409 -8.26 21.67 -10.58
N ASN A 410 -8.65 22.47 -11.57
CA ASN A 410 -7.73 23.16 -12.46
C ASN A 410 -7.18 24.49 -11.88
N GLY A 411 -5.90 24.48 -11.48
CA GLY A 411 -5.07 25.66 -11.30
C GLY A 411 -5.31 26.55 -10.07
N GLU A 412 -6.52 26.59 -9.51
CA GLU A 412 -6.83 27.30 -8.26
C GLU A 412 -6.92 26.34 -7.07
N THR A 413 -6.55 26.83 -5.88
CA THR A 413 -6.57 26.00 -4.67
C THR A 413 -7.97 25.97 -4.06
N PRO A 414 -8.55 24.78 -3.79
CA PRO A 414 -9.81 24.66 -3.06
C PRO A 414 -9.66 25.12 -1.60
N ILE A 415 -10.62 25.90 -1.12
CA ILE A 415 -10.65 26.49 0.22
C ILE A 415 -12.00 26.21 0.88
N LEU A 416 -11.95 25.80 2.16
CA LEU A 416 -13.14 25.70 2.99
C LEU A 416 -13.54 27.09 3.52
N GLY A 417 -14.61 27.64 2.95
CA GLY A 417 -15.18 28.93 3.33
C GLY A 417 -16.32 28.83 4.34
N HIS A 418 -16.91 29.99 4.64
CA HIS A 418 -18.10 30.13 5.48
C HIS A 418 -19.26 30.71 4.67
N ALA A 419 -20.34 29.94 4.54
CA ALA A 419 -21.62 30.38 4.01
C ALA A 419 -22.56 30.78 5.17
N GLY A 420 -22.14 31.74 5.99
CA GLY A 420 -22.82 32.13 7.24
C GLY A 420 -22.16 31.59 8.50
N GLU A 421 -22.86 31.64 9.66
CA GLU A 421 -22.26 31.30 10.97
C GLU A 421 -21.94 29.81 11.13
N GLU A 422 -22.79 28.90 10.62
CA GLU A 422 -22.62 27.44 10.83
C GLU A 422 -22.38 26.63 9.56
N ARG A 423 -22.72 27.17 8.38
CA ARG A 423 -22.62 26.44 7.11
C ARG A 423 -21.25 26.68 6.46
N ARG A 424 -20.64 25.60 5.99
CA ARG A 424 -19.42 25.65 5.19
C ARG A 424 -19.75 25.64 3.70
N GLU A 425 -18.85 26.22 2.92
CA GLU A 425 -18.93 26.19 1.46
C GLU A 425 -17.56 25.92 0.86
N LEU A 426 -17.58 25.33 -0.34
CA LEU A 426 -16.39 25.12 -1.13
C LEU A 426 -16.15 26.36 -2.01
N THR A 427 -14.98 26.99 -1.85
CA THR A 427 -14.54 28.14 -2.66
C THR A 427 -13.20 27.84 -3.30
N ARG A 428 -12.79 28.65 -4.29
CA ARG A 428 -11.49 28.54 -4.94
C ARG A 428 -10.77 29.87 -4.93
N ARG A 429 -9.44 29.82 -4.79
CA ARG A 429 -8.59 31.02 -4.78
C ARG A 429 -7.24 30.71 -5.41
N ASN A 430 -6.75 31.62 -6.24
CA ASN A 430 -5.36 31.61 -6.64
C ASN A 430 -4.48 32.01 -5.44
N VAL A 431 -3.60 31.10 -5.02
CA VAL A 431 -2.68 31.32 -3.91
C VAL A 431 -1.24 31.47 -4.38
N ASP A 432 -0.92 31.34 -5.66
CA ASP A 432 0.46 31.23 -6.17
C ASP A 432 1.34 32.40 -5.75
N SER A 433 0.78 33.61 -5.77
CA SER A 433 1.44 34.85 -5.37
C SER A 433 1.64 35.02 -3.86
N LEU A 434 1.00 34.21 -3.02
CA LEU A 434 1.11 34.32 -1.56
C LEU A 434 2.40 33.65 -1.06
N PRO A 435 3.09 34.26 -0.09
CA PRO A 435 4.22 33.61 0.57
C PRO A 435 3.77 32.39 1.40
N PHE A 436 4.69 31.45 1.62
CA PHE A 436 4.41 30.17 2.29
C PHE A 436 3.69 30.32 3.65
N TRP A 437 4.10 31.28 4.48
CA TRP A 437 3.48 31.50 5.80
C TRP A 437 2.06 32.08 5.76
N GLU A 438 1.65 32.71 4.65
CA GLU A 438 0.26 33.13 4.43
C GLU A 438 -0.57 31.98 3.88
N LYS A 439 0.01 31.16 2.99
CA LYS A 439 -0.60 29.93 2.50
C LYS A 439 -0.98 28.99 3.65
N GLU A 440 -0.09 28.76 4.62
CA GLU A 440 -0.33 27.88 5.77
C GLU A 440 -1.50 28.31 6.68
N LYS A 441 -1.89 29.60 6.63
CA LYS A 441 -3.02 30.13 7.42
C LYS A 441 -4.37 29.91 6.74
N LEU A 442 -4.38 29.65 5.43
CA LEU A 442 -5.62 29.42 4.69
C LEU A 442 -6.14 28.00 4.96
N PRO A 443 -7.47 27.80 5.04
CA PRO A 443 -8.09 26.49 5.20
C PRO A 443 -8.11 25.76 3.84
N GLN A 444 -6.93 25.43 3.33
CA GLN A 444 -6.74 24.76 2.04
C GLN A 444 -7.16 23.30 2.12
N LEU A 445 -7.80 22.81 1.06
CA LEU A 445 -8.23 21.42 0.93
C LEU A 445 -7.45 20.71 -0.17
N HIS A 446 -6.88 19.55 0.14
CA HIS A 446 -6.19 18.69 -0.83
C HIS A 446 -7.14 17.65 -1.44
N LEU A 447 -8.16 18.14 -2.14
CA LEU A 447 -9.19 17.30 -2.77
C LEU A 447 -8.63 16.51 -3.97
N GLN A 448 -9.29 15.42 -4.32
CA GLN A 448 -8.96 14.54 -5.44
C GLN A 448 -10.17 14.40 -6.37
N GLY A 449 -9.93 14.56 -7.66
CA GLY A 449 -10.93 14.30 -8.70
C GLY A 449 -10.93 12.82 -9.08
N LEU A 450 -11.99 12.39 -9.76
CA LEU A 450 -12.05 11.05 -10.33
C LEU A 450 -10.97 10.89 -11.40
N ALA A 451 -10.02 9.98 -11.15
CA ALA A 451 -8.98 9.66 -12.12
C ALA A 451 -9.61 9.03 -13.37
N LEU A 452 -9.39 9.64 -14.52
CA LEU A 452 -9.89 9.15 -15.81
C LEU A 452 -9.19 7.86 -16.25
N THR A 453 -7.99 7.57 -15.70
CA THR A 453 -7.11 6.47 -16.12
C THR A 453 -7.37 5.14 -15.45
N ALA A 454 -8.38 5.04 -14.57
CA ALA A 454 -8.73 3.76 -13.95
C ALA A 454 -9.15 2.77 -15.04
N LEU A 455 -8.44 1.66 -15.18
CA LEU A 455 -8.76 0.58 -16.12
C LEU A 455 -9.22 -0.63 -15.31
N SER A 456 -10.52 -0.81 -15.15
CA SER A 456 -11.07 -1.86 -14.27
C SER A 456 -12.47 -2.29 -14.66
N THR A 457 -13.19 -2.96 -13.74
CA THR A 457 -14.59 -3.34 -13.90
C THR A 457 -15.55 -2.24 -13.43
N PRO A 458 -16.81 -2.21 -13.91
CA PRO A 458 -17.80 -1.23 -13.47
C PRO A 458 -17.93 -1.11 -11.95
N ASP A 459 -18.09 -2.24 -11.26
CA ASP A 459 -18.21 -2.27 -9.80
C ASP A 459 -16.98 -1.68 -9.10
N ARG A 460 -15.79 -1.92 -9.66
CA ARG A 460 -14.55 -1.40 -9.11
C ARG A 460 -14.45 0.11 -9.30
N VAL A 461 -14.80 0.62 -10.48
CA VAL A 461 -14.81 2.07 -10.75
C VAL A 461 -15.79 2.79 -9.82
N ILE A 462 -17.00 2.25 -9.62
CA ILE A 462 -17.98 2.83 -8.68
C ILE A 462 -17.46 2.82 -7.24
N ARG A 463 -16.83 1.73 -6.80
CA ARG A 463 -16.17 1.67 -5.48
C ARG A 463 -15.01 2.67 -5.36
N ASP A 464 -14.28 2.92 -6.44
CA ASP A 464 -13.20 3.90 -6.46
C ASP A 464 -13.75 5.34 -6.39
N CYS A 465 -14.90 5.62 -7.02
CA CYS A 465 -15.63 6.88 -6.84
C CYS A 465 -15.99 7.15 -5.37
N HIS A 466 -16.58 6.16 -4.69
CA HIS A 466 -16.91 6.30 -3.26
C HIS A 466 -15.67 6.43 -2.38
N PHE A 467 -14.58 5.75 -2.72
CA PHE A 467 -13.31 5.89 -2.01
C PHE A 467 -12.74 7.31 -2.13
N LEU A 468 -12.75 7.89 -3.33
CA LEU A 468 -12.28 9.26 -3.55
C LEU A 468 -13.17 10.28 -2.84
N ALA A 469 -14.50 10.09 -2.89
CA ALA A 469 -15.42 10.91 -2.12
C ALA A 469 -15.16 10.83 -0.61
N ARG A 470 -14.87 9.63 -0.09
CA ARG A 470 -14.48 9.44 1.31
C ARG A 470 -13.15 10.13 1.62
N TYR A 471 -12.17 10.02 0.73
CA TYR A 471 -10.90 10.72 0.88
C TYR A 471 -11.12 12.24 0.98
N ASN A 472 -11.94 12.81 0.10
CA ASN A 472 -12.26 14.23 0.08
C ASN A 472 -13.02 14.68 1.33
N GLN A 473 -14.01 13.90 1.76
CA GLN A 473 -14.71 14.12 3.03
C GLN A 473 -13.71 14.22 4.20
N VAL A 474 -12.75 13.30 4.26
CA VAL A 474 -11.72 13.27 5.31
C VAL A 474 -10.80 14.48 5.25
N GLN A 475 -10.48 15.02 4.07
CA GLN A 475 -9.71 16.27 3.96
C GLN A 475 -10.47 17.47 4.56
N VAL A 476 -11.79 17.53 4.36
CA VAL A 476 -12.62 18.57 4.97
C VAL A 476 -12.72 18.37 6.49
N ILE A 477 -12.95 17.14 6.95
CA ILE A 477 -12.96 16.80 8.38
C ILE A 477 -11.62 17.16 9.02
N ALA A 478 -10.48 16.90 8.36
CA ALA A 478 -9.15 17.25 8.86
C ALA A 478 -9.03 18.75 9.17
N GLN A 479 -9.51 19.59 8.24
CA GLN A 479 -9.50 21.03 8.39
C GLN A 479 -10.44 21.49 9.52
N LEU A 480 -11.65 20.92 9.60
CA LEU A 480 -12.61 21.21 10.69
C LEU A 480 -12.08 20.79 12.07
N VAL A 481 -11.42 19.64 12.16
CA VAL A 481 -10.77 19.14 13.39
C VAL A 481 -9.63 20.07 13.82
N LYS A 482 -8.85 20.61 12.88
CA LYS A 482 -7.79 21.59 13.16
C LYS A 482 -8.37 22.90 13.72
N GLU A 483 -9.45 23.39 13.12
CA GLU A 483 -10.16 24.60 13.60
C GLU A 483 -10.80 24.39 14.98
N ASP A 484 -11.46 23.26 15.18
CA ASP A 484 -12.07 22.88 16.45
C ASP A 484 -11.02 22.74 17.56
N PHE A 485 -9.87 22.14 17.27
CA PHE A 485 -8.75 22.08 18.20
C PHE A 485 -8.26 23.48 18.58
N ALA A 486 -8.05 24.36 17.60
CA ALA A 486 -7.60 25.73 17.86
C ALA A 486 -8.60 26.51 18.74
N ALA A 487 -9.91 26.31 18.52
CA ALA A 487 -10.97 26.97 19.27
C ALA A 487 -11.18 26.39 20.68
N ARG A 488 -11.11 25.07 20.84
CA ARG A 488 -11.51 24.38 22.09
C ARG A 488 -10.37 23.90 22.96
N ARG A 489 -9.10 23.98 22.53
CA ARG A 489 -7.95 23.49 23.33
C ARG A 489 -7.96 24.01 24.77
N GLU A 490 -8.17 25.31 24.96
CA GLU A 490 -8.20 25.91 26.29
C GLU A 490 -9.41 25.43 27.11
N VAL A 491 -10.58 25.25 26.48
CA VAL A 491 -11.80 24.75 27.13
C VAL A 491 -11.61 23.33 27.62
N VAL A 492 -11.03 22.45 26.80
CA VAL A 492 -10.77 21.05 27.14
C VAL A 492 -9.68 20.92 28.21
N GLN A 493 -8.64 21.76 28.15
CA GLN A 493 -7.63 21.84 29.21
C GLN A 493 -8.23 22.30 30.55
N ASN A 494 -9.08 23.32 30.54
CA ASN A 494 -9.79 23.76 31.75
C ASN A 494 -10.68 22.65 32.30
N TRP A 495 -11.45 21.98 31.45
CA TRP A 495 -12.26 20.83 31.83
C TRP A 495 -11.42 19.76 32.55
N PHE A 496 -10.23 19.43 32.02
CA PHE A 496 -9.33 18.45 32.62
C PHE A 496 -8.89 18.90 34.02
N TYR A 497 -8.44 20.15 34.18
CA TYR A 497 -7.98 20.66 35.47
C TYR A 497 -9.11 20.76 36.50
N ASP A 498 -10.31 21.15 36.09
CA ASP A 498 -11.49 21.19 36.96
C ASP A 498 -11.95 19.80 37.38
N ALA A 499 -11.88 18.81 36.47
CA ALA A 499 -12.17 17.42 36.80
C ALA A 499 -11.12 16.83 37.76
N ALA A 500 -9.83 17.07 37.51
CA ALA A 500 -8.74 16.65 38.39
C ALA A 500 -8.83 17.31 39.78
N ALA A 501 -9.14 18.60 39.85
CA ALA A 501 -9.32 19.33 41.10
C ALA A 501 -10.48 18.78 41.93
N ARG A 502 -11.60 18.40 41.29
CA ARG A 502 -12.74 17.77 41.97
C ARG A 502 -12.41 16.39 42.53
N ASN A 503 -11.59 15.62 41.82
CA ASN A 503 -11.18 14.28 42.25
C ASN A 503 -9.96 14.27 43.19
N LEU A 504 -9.27 15.40 43.34
CA LEU A 504 -8.07 15.52 44.19
C LEU A 504 -8.23 14.94 45.61
N PRO A 505 -9.35 15.14 46.33
CA PRO A 505 -9.53 14.55 47.67
C PRO A 505 -9.38 13.02 47.70
N HIS A 506 -9.69 12.33 46.60
CA HIS A 506 -9.55 10.89 46.47
C HIS A 506 -8.14 10.42 46.10
N LEU A 507 -7.26 11.35 45.69
CA LEU A 507 -5.89 11.05 45.25
C LEU A 507 -4.84 11.55 46.25
N ILE A 508 -5.18 12.52 47.09
CA ILE A 508 -4.20 13.24 47.92
C ILE A 508 -3.49 12.30 48.90
N GLU A 509 -4.18 11.34 49.50
CA GLU A 509 -3.56 10.37 50.42
C GLU A 509 -2.57 9.45 49.69
N ASP A 510 -2.89 9.01 48.47
CA ASP A 510 -1.99 8.16 47.67
C ASP A 510 -0.75 8.93 47.22
N LEU A 511 -0.90 10.19 46.86
CA LEU A 511 0.22 11.06 46.49
C LEU A 511 1.17 11.25 47.68
N LEU A 512 0.64 11.55 48.87
CA LEU A 512 1.46 11.77 50.06
C LEU A 512 2.07 10.48 50.63
N SER A 513 1.40 9.34 50.44
CA SER A 513 1.93 8.03 50.81
C SER A 513 2.94 7.47 49.80
N LEU A 514 3.04 8.05 48.60
CA LEU A 514 3.79 7.51 47.46
C LEU A 514 3.28 6.12 47.06
N ASN A 515 1.96 5.95 47.04
CA ASN A 515 1.31 4.73 46.60
C ASN A 515 1.41 4.60 45.07
N HIS A 516 2.57 4.20 44.56
CA HIS A 516 2.83 4.03 43.14
C HIS A 516 1.94 2.95 42.50
N GLU A 517 1.55 1.94 43.27
CA GLU A 517 0.70 0.84 42.80
C GLU A 517 -0.68 1.33 42.35
N ARG A 518 -1.26 2.31 43.05
CA ARG A 518 -2.52 2.99 42.67
C ARG A 518 -2.44 3.62 41.26
N PHE A 519 -1.28 4.00 40.76
CA PHE A 519 -1.14 4.71 39.47
C PHE A 519 -0.44 3.89 38.39
N CYS A 520 -0.05 2.65 38.70
CA CYS A 520 0.39 1.70 37.70
C CYS A 520 -0.83 1.11 36.99
N ILE A 521 -0.85 1.18 35.66
CA ILE A 521 -1.88 0.55 34.83
C ILE A 521 -1.40 -0.86 34.48
N GLU A 522 -2.23 -1.88 34.73
CA GLU A 522 -1.88 -3.26 34.37
C GLU A 522 -2.10 -3.52 32.87
N PHE A 523 -1.26 -4.38 32.30
CA PHE A 523 -1.31 -4.72 30.87
C PHE A 523 -2.62 -5.41 30.47
N SER A 524 -3.20 -6.22 31.37
CA SER A 524 -4.52 -6.86 31.19
C SER A 524 -5.65 -5.84 31.08
N ASP A 525 -5.67 -4.83 31.96
CA ASP A 525 -6.68 -3.76 31.96
C ASP A 525 -6.61 -2.93 30.66
N HIS A 526 -5.39 -2.74 30.15
CA HIS A 526 -5.15 -2.10 28.85
C HIS A 526 -5.67 -2.98 27.69
N GLN A 527 -5.44 -4.29 27.73
CA GLN A 527 -5.94 -5.22 26.70
C GLN A 527 -7.48 -5.33 26.69
N ASP A 528 -8.13 -5.42 27.85
CA ASP A 528 -9.59 -5.54 27.92
C ASP A 528 -10.30 -4.24 27.52
N SER A 529 -9.67 -3.09 27.76
CA SER A 529 -10.17 -1.79 27.29
C SER A 529 -9.92 -1.58 25.79
N LEU A 530 -8.80 -2.07 25.24
CA LEU A 530 -8.58 -2.17 23.79
C LEU A 530 -9.63 -3.08 23.12
N ARG A 531 -10.03 -4.17 23.79
CA ARG A 531 -11.14 -5.02 23.33
C ARG A 531 -12.48 -4.28 23.36
N ALA A 532 -12.72 -3.46 24.39
CA ALA A 532 -13.92 -2.63 24.52
C ALA A 532 -13.99 -1.51 23.46
N LEU A 533 -12.84 -1.00 23.00
CA LEU A 533 -12.74 -0.03 21.91
C LEU A 533 -13.01 -0.64 20.52
N GLY A 534 -13.09 -1.98 20.42
CA GLY A 534 -13.43 -2.69 19.20
C GLY A 534 -12.21 -3.45 18.65
N ARG A 535 -12.36 -4.77 18.56
CA ARG A 535 -11.54 -5.82 17.90
C ARG A 535 -10.20 -5.43 17.23
N ALA A 536 -9.33 -4.66 17.88
CA ALA A 536 -7.95 -4.53 17.44
C ALA A 536 -7.22 -5.83 17.81
N LYS A 537 -6.83 -6.64 16.81
CA LYS A 537 -5.72 -7.57 17.01
C LYS A 537 -4.46 -6.70 17.12
N PRO A 538 -3.73 -6.71 18.24
CA PRO A 538 -2.48 -5.98 18.37
C PRO A 538 -1.38 -6.73 17.59
N GLU A 539 -1.41 -6.70 16.26
CA GLU A 539 -0.27 -7.13 15.46
C GLU A 539 0.71 -5.96 15.33
N GLY A 540 1.89 -6.11 15.94
CA GLY A 540 2.97 -5.11 15.88
C GLY A 540 3.02 -4.11 17.03
N PHE A 541 2.25 -4.31 18.11
CA PHE A 541 2.45 -3.56 19.36
C PHE A 541 3.82 -3.94 19.94
N MET A 542 4.84 -3.12 19.71
CA MET A 542 6.08 -3.25 20.47
C MET A 542 5.76 -2.98 21.94
N GLU A 543 5.88 -4.00 22.78
CA GLU A 543 5.81 -3.95 24.25
C GLU A 543 6.69 -2.85 24.88
N GLN A 544 7.62 -2.27 24.11
CA GLN A 544 8.59 -1.28 24.56
C GLN A 544 7.97 0.07 24.95
N GLY A 545 6.81 0.46 24.42
CA GLY A 545 6.14 1.72 24.76
C GLY A 545 5.27 1.67 26.03
N LEU A 546 4.78 0.48 26.40
CA LEU A 546 3.87 0.23 27.53
C LEU A 546 4.62 -0.04 28.86
N ASN A 547 5.94 -0.22 28.79
CA ASN A 547 6.80 -0.45 29.95
C ASN A 547 7.31 0.86 30.60
N SER A 548 6.75 2.03 30.28
CA SER A 548 7.01 3.22 31.08
C SER A 548 6.29 3.05 32.41
N HIS A 549 7.03 2.56 33.41
CA HIS A 549 6.55 2.51 34.79
C HIS A 549 6.01 3.88 35.20
N ARG A 550 4.68 4.00 35.30
CA ARG A 550 4.01 5.25 35.68
C ARG A 550 4.13 5.43 37.18
N ALA A 551 5.11 6.22 37.59
CA ALA A 551 5.38 6.53 38.99
C ALA A 551 4.85 7.90 39.39
N ILE A 552 4.64 8.06 40.69
CA ILE A 552 4.46 9.38 41.28
C ILE A 552 5.85 10.01 41.34
N SER A 553 6.06 11.07 40.57
CA SER A 553 7.33 11.81 40.62
C SER A 553 7.23 12.92 41.67
N VAL A 554 8.30 13.12 42.43
CA VAL A 554 8.38 14.20 43.42
C VAL A 554 9.56 15.06 43.09
N ARG A 555 9.35 16.37 43.08
CA ARG A 555 10.41 17.36 42.93
C ARG A 555 10.44 18.27 44.14
N TYR A 556 11.62 18.48 44.73
CA TYR A 556 11.83 19.43 45.82
C TYR A 556 12.36 20.75 45.28
N VAL A 557 11.59 21.83 45.45
CA VAL A 557 11.97 23.19 45.03
C VAL A 557 11.80 24.16 46.20
N PRO A 558 12.91 24.60 46.82
CA PRO A 558 12.86 25.63 47.86
C PRO A 558 12.18 26.90 47.35
N VAL A 559 11.43 27.59 48.21
CA VAL A 559 10.61 28.77 47.86
C VAL A 559 11.41 29.83 47.08
N ARG A 560 12.63 30.16 47.55
CA ARG A 560 13.55 31.09 46.87
C ARG A 560 14.00 30.71 45.45
N LYS A 561 13.80 29.45 45.05
CA LYS A 561 14.15 28.91 43.72
C LYS A 561 12.92 28.63 42.87
N GLN A 562 11.72 28.95 43.36
CA GLN A 562 10.49 28.73 42.61
C GLN A 562 10.34 29.79 41.51
N HIS A 563 9.82 29.34 40.37
CA HIS A 563 9.43 30.20 39.28
C HIS A 563 7.93 30.05 39.10
N ILE A 564 7.18 31.09 39.44
CA ILE A 564 5.74 31.15 39.16
C ILE A 564 5.51 31.72 37.75
N PRO A 565 4.45 31.28 37.05
CA PRO A 565 4.06 31.90 35.79
C PRO A 565 3.72 33.38 36.02
N ARG A 566 3.91 34.21 34.98
CA ARG A 566 3.51 35.62 35.04
C ARG A 566 1.99 35.71 35.24
N ARG A 567 1.51 36.77 35.89
CA ARG A 567 0.05 36.99 36.07
C ARG A 567 -0.70 37.08 34.74
N THR A 568 -0.04 37.54 33.68
CA THR A 568 -0.56 37.62 32.31
C THR A 568 -0.46 36.31 31.52
N ASP A 569 0.15 35.27 32.10
CA ASP A 569 0.33 33.97 31.44
C ASP A 569 -1.00 33.21 31.37
N ARG A 570 -1.40 32.85 30.15
CA ARG A 570 -2.60 32.07 29.85
C ARG A 570 -2.43 30.56 30.05
N SER A 571 -1.23 30.10 30.40
CA SER A 571 -0.97 28.68 30.68
C SER A 571 -1.94 28.14 31.72
N LEU A 572 -2.58 27.01 31.44
CA LEU A 572 -3.53 26.38 32.37
C LEU A 572 -2.77 25.35 33.21
N SER A 573 -3.09 25.29 34.51
CA SER A 573 -2.49 24.33 35.44
C SER A 573 -3.42 24.01 36.60
N LEU A 574 -3.20 22.84 37.21
CA LEU A 574 -3.95 22.41 38.40
C LEU A 574 -3.81 23.41 39.56
N ALA A 575 -2.62 24.01 39.73
CA ALA A 575 -2.39 25.03 40.75
C ALA A 575 -3.23 26.30 40.51
N LYS A 576 -3.44 26.72 39.25
CA LYS A 576 -4.35 27.83 38.92
C LYS A 576 -5.81 27.46 39.21
N ALA A 577 -6.25 26.27 38.81
CA ALA A 577 -7.61 25.79 39.07
C ALA A 577 -7.94 25.74 40.58
N LEU A 578 -6.97 25.31 41.40
CA LEU A 578 -7.10 25.25 42.86
C LEU A 578 -6.84 26.59 43.58
N LYS A 579 -6.45 27.64 42.83
CA LYS A 579 -6.06 28.97 43.36
C LYS A 579 -4.89 28.91 44.36
N LEU A 580 -3.84 28.16 44.02
CA LEU A 580 -2.68 27.92 44.87
C LEU A 580 -1.45 28.79 44.52
N ILE A 581 -1.58 29.79 43.65
CA ILE A 581 -0.45 30.64 43.25
C ILE A 581 -0.55 32.00 43.95
N ASP A 582 0.48 32.36 44.71
CA ASP A 582 0.63 33.70 45.28
C ASP A 582 1.51 34.57 44.38
N PHE A 583 0.87 35.49 43.66
CA PHE A 583 1.58 36.42 42.77
C PHE A 583 2.28 37.56 43.51
N THR A 584 1.95 37.81 44.78
CA THR A 584 2.55 38.88 45.59
C THR A 584 3.91 38.44 46.10
N TYR A 585 3.99 37.23 46.65
CA TYR A 585 5.22 36.68 47.23
C TYR A 585 5.99 35.77 46.27
N GLY A 586 5.43 35.46 45.10
CA GLY A 586 6.13 34.70 44.07
C GLY A 586 6.24 33.20 44.36
N CYS A 587 5.29 32.63 45.10
CA CYS A 587 5.34 31.26 45.59
C CYS A 587 4.04 30.47 45.34
N TYR A 588 4.09 29.15 45.58
CA TYR A 588 2.91 28.30 45.57
C TYR A 588 2.45 27.99 47.00
N HIS A 589 1.14 28.03 47.26
CA HIS A 589 0.54 27.52 48.48
C HIS A 589 0.40 26.00 48.44
N CYS A 590 0.44 25.37 49.62
CA CYS A 590 0.22 23.95 49.75
C CYS A 590 -1.26 23.60 49.53
N ALA A 591 -1.50 22.57 48.72
CA ALA A 591 -2.85 22.07 48.44
C ALA A 591 -3.54 21.43 49.67
N VAL A 592 -2.76 20.94 50.64
CA VAL A 592 -3.25 20.28 51.87
C VAL A 592 -3.49 21.31 52.98
N ASP A 593 -2.53 22.20 53.22
CA ASP A 593 -2.60 23.27 54.20
C ASP A 593 -2.34 24.61 53.50
N ARG A 594 -3.41 25.35 53.20
CA ARG A 594 -3.33 26.63 52.46
C ARG A 594 -2.54 27.71 53.19
N GLY A 595 -2.31 27.57 54.51
CA GLY A 595 -1.50 28.50 55.29
C GLY A 595 0.01 28.33 55.08
N GLN A 596 0.45 27.28 54.39
CA GLN A 596 1.86 26.97 54.20
C GLN A 596 2.31 27.14 52.74
N GLU A 597 3.57 27.51 52.57
CA GLU A 597 4.23 27.53 51.27
C GLU A 597 4.60 26.11 50.84
N ALA A 598 4.34 25.78 49.59
CA ALA A 598 4.73 24.52 49.00
C ALA A 598 6.24 24.46 48.78
N GLN A 599 6.85 23.31 48.99
CA GLN A 599 8.24 23.02 48.56
C GLN A 599 8.36 21.71 47.79
N LEU A 600 7.28 20.94 47.71
CA LEU A 600 7.20 19.66 47.00
C LEU A 600 6.18 19.77 45.88
N PHE A 601 6.54 19.21 44.72
CA PHE A 601 5.71 19.18 43.54
C PHE A 601 5.55 17.72 43.11
N PHE A 602 4.35 17.19 43.30
CA PHE A 602 4.00 15.83 42.90
C PHE A 602 3.49 15.86 41.47
N SER A 603 4.11 15.08 40.57
CA SER A 603 3.65 14.99 39.18
C SER A 603 3.26 13.57 38.79
N LEU A 604 2.18 13.47 38.01
CA LEU A 604 1.70 12.24 37.38
C LEU A 604 1.82 12.38 35.86
N ASP A 605 2.27 11.33 35.18
CA ASP A 605 2.25 11.28 33.71
C ASP A 605 0.83 11.03 33.21
N VAL A 606 0.31 11.96 32.40
CA VAL A 606 -1.04 11.89 31.81
C VAL A 606 -0.88 11.78 30.30
N SER A 607 -0.48 10.58 29.87
CA SER A 607 -0.17 10.30 28.46
C SER A 607 -1.12 9.30 27.82
N SER A 608 -2.11 8.78 28.58
CA SER A 608 -3.15 7.89 28.09
C SER A 608 -4.54 8.25 28.63
N VAL A 609 -5.59 7.73 27.99
CA VAL A 609 -6.98 7.84 28.45
C VAL A 609 -7.18 7.25 29.85
N PHE A 610 -6.42 6.22 30.23
CA PHE A 610 -6.49 5.61 31.55
C PHE A 610 -5.95 6.53 32.65
N ASP A 611 -4.88 7.27 32.36
CA ASP A 611 -4.39 8.28 33.29
C ASP A 611 -5.42 9.39 33.47
N LEU A 612 -6.11 9.78 32.39
CA LEU A 612 -7.21 10.73 32.47
C LEU A 612 -8.31 10.20 33.39
N MET A 613 -8.77 8.96 33.21
CA MET A 613 -9.78 8.34 34.08
C MET A 613 -9.30 8.30 35.54
N ARG A 614 -8.04 7.94 35.78
CA ARG A 614 -7.48 7.83 37.13
C ARG A 614 -7.39 9.18 37.83
N VAL A 615 -6.88 10.19 37.13
CA VAL A 615 -6.69 11.55 37.65
C VAL A 615 -8.02 12.27 37.83
N THR A 616 -8.95 12.12 36.89
CA THR A 616 -10.25 12.80 36.93
C THR A 616 -11.32 12.04 37.72
N GLY A 617 -11.12 10.75 37.99
CA GLY A 617 -12.11 9.90 38.66
C GLY A 617 -13.35 9.62 37.82
N LEU A 618 -13.29 9.89 36.52
CA LEU A 618 -14.40 9.73 35.58
C LEU A 618 -14.36 8.36 34.90
N SER A 619 -15.53 7.81 34.60
CA SER A 619 -15.65 6.65 33.72
C SER A 619 -15.33 7.03 32.27
N PHE A 620 -14.97 6.04 31.46
CA PHE A 620 -14.61 6.21 30.05
C PHE A 620 -15.65 7.03 29.27
N GLU A 621 -16.95 6.74 29.45
CA GLU A 621 -18.03 7.47 28.75
C GLU A 621 -18.16 8.94 29.13
N ARG A 622 -17.63 9.34 30.29
CA ARG A 622 -17.63 10.74 30.75
C ARG A 622 -16.40 11.52 30.29
N ILE A 623 -15.43 10.85 29.67
CA ILE A 623 -14.28 11.49 29.02
C ILE A 623 -14.74 12.06 27.66
N PRO A 624 -14.36 13.31 27.32
CA PRO A 624 -14.64 13.91 26.02
C PRO A 624 -14.21 12.98 24.88
N PRO A 625 -15.04 12.78 23.84
CA PRO A 625 -14.76 11.85 22.74
C PRO A 625 -13.36 12.03 22.14
N GLU A 626 -12.93 13.28 21.96
CA GLU A 626 -11.61 13.63 21.41
C GLU A 626 -10.41 13.10 22.23
N LEU A 627 -10.57 12.85 23.53
CA LEU A 627 -9.53 12.36 24.43
C LEU A 627 -9.60 10.85 24.69
N ARG A 628 -10.63 10.15 24.19
CA ARG A 628 -10.86 8.73 24.46
C ARG A 628 -9.78 7.81 23.85
N HIS A 629 -9.09 8.29 22.82
CA HIS A 629 -8.01 7.57 22.16
C HIS A 629 -6.61 8.05 22.58
N LEU A 630 -6.51 8.93 23.58
CA LEU A 630 -5.22 9.44 24.06
C LEU A 630 -4.29 8.28 24.46
N GLY A 631 -3.06 8.29 23.91
CA GLY A 631 -2.04 7.30 24.22
C GLY A 631 -2.23 5.93 23.57
N ILE A 632 -3.24 5.76 22.71
CA ILE A 632 -3.51 4.51 22.01
C ILE A 632 -2.94 4.61 20.59
N SER A 633 -1.96 3.78 20.26
CA SER A 633 -1.46 3.65 18.88
C SER A 633 -2.19 2.52 18.17
N THR A 634 -2.89 2.82 17.08
CA THR A 634 -3.49 1.82 16.20
C THR A 634 -2.74 1.80 14.88
N TYR A 635 -2.02 0.70 14.61
CA TYR A 635 -1.48 0.48 13.27
C TYR A 635 -2.62 0.05 12.36
N VAL A 636 -2.95 0.90 11.38
CA VAL A 636 -4.05 0.66 10.44
C VAL A 636 -3.56 0.06 9.11
N GLY A 637 -2.24 -0.03 8.93
CA GLY A 637 -1.60 -0.49 7.69
C GLY A 637 -0.89 0.64 6.94
N ASN A 638 -0.44 0.34 5.71
CA ASN A 638 0.18 1.32 4.83
C ASN A 638 -0.81 1.79 3.76
N SER A 639 -1.32 3.02 3.91
CA SER A 639 -2.31 3.63 3.01
C SER A 639 -1.79 3.89 1.58
N ILE A 640 -0.48 3.72 1.32
CA ILE A 640 0.12 3.79 -0.03
C ILE A 640 0.00 2.44 -0.76
N LEU A 641 0.03 1.33 -0.03
CA LEU A 641 0.05 -0.02 -0.62
C LEU A 641 -1.30 -0.73 -0.51
N SER A 642 -2.08 -0.36 0.50
CA SER A 642 -3.33 -1.00 0.87
C SER A 642 -4.51 -0.04 0.74
N ARG A 643 -5.67 -0.59 0.37
CA ARG A 643 -6.93 0.13 0.35
C ARG A 643 -7.52 0.15 1.75
N LEU A 644 -7.25 1.21 2.50
CA LEU A 644 -7.70 1.43 3.87
C LEU A 644 -8.70 2.58 3.92
N ASP A 645 -9.57 2.64 4.94
CA ASP A 645 -10.46 3.80 5.15
C ASP A 645 -9.61 5.07 5.33
N PRO A 646 -9.72 6.08 4.46
CA PRO A 646 -8.98 7.34 4.61
C PRO A 646 -9.13 8.00 5.98
N LEU A 647 -10.25 7.81 6.68
CA LEU A 647 -10.46 8.37 8.03
C LEU A 647 -9.47 7.79 9.04
N SER A 648 -9.05 6.53 8.86
CA SER A 648 -8.16 5.83 9.79
C SER A 648 -6.72 6.38 9.79
N ASP A 649 -6.29 7.01 8.69
CA ASP A 649 -4.97 7.64 8.53
C ASP A 649 -4.96 9.12 8.98
N LEU A 650 -6.12 9.65 9.39
CA LEU A 650 -6.24 11.04 9.81
C LEU A 650 -5.52 11.28 11.14
N ARG A 651 -4.68 12.31 11.20
CA ARG A 651 -4.00 12.69 12.44
C ARG A 651 -4.97 13.36 13.40
N ASN A 652 -5.14 12.77 14.58
CA ASN A 652 -5.88 13.39 15.67
C ASN A 652 -5.01 14.43 16.40
N PRO A 653 -5.34 15.74 16.37
CA PRO A 653 -4.57 16.76 17.10
C PRO A 653 -4.64 16.59 18.62
N TRP A 654 -5.63 15.83 19.12
CA TRP A 654 -5.82 15.54 20.53
C TRP A 654 -5.00 14.36 21.07
N ASP A 655 -4.15 13.72 20.24
CA ASP A 655 -3.30 12.61 20.67
C ASP A 655 -2.13 13.03 21.59
N LYS A 656 -1.76 14.32 21.57
CA LYS A 656 -0.69 14.87 22.41
C LYS A 656 -1.09 16.22 23.02
N PRO A 657 -2.16 16.27 23.82
CA PRO A 657 -2.61 17.51 24.44
C PRO A 657 -1.60 17.88 25.54
N GLN A 658 -1.39 19.19 25.74
CA GLN A 658 -0.53 19.68 26.83
C GLN A 658 -1.30 19.59 28.16
N LEU A 659 -1.44 18.37 28.68
CA LEU A 659 -2.05 18.09 29.99
C LEU A 659 -0.92 17.70 30.96
N SER A 660 -0.86 18.37 32.10
CA SER A 660 0.16 18.08 33.12
C SER A 660 -0.46 18.08 34.51
N PHE A 661 -0.35 16.98 35.24
CA PHE A 661 -0.79 16.95 36.63
C PHE A 661 0.38 17.30 37.54
N VAL A 662 0.34 18.47 38.18
CA VAL A 662 1.34 18.90 39.17
C VAL A 662 0.64 19.46 40.40
N LEU A 663 0.86 18.83 41.56
CA LEU A 663 0.27 19.24 42.84
C LEU A 663 1.34 19.84 43.78
N PRO A 664 1.24 21.12 44.15
CA PRO A 664 2.13 21.76 45.10
C PRO A 664 1.74 21.44 46.56
N VAL A 665 2.70 20.99 47.35
CA VAL A 665 2.52 20.57 48.76
C VAL A 665 3.69 21.09 49.62
N SER A 666 3.44 21.46 50.87
CA SER A 666 4.49 21.85 51.80
C SER A 666 5.23 20.61 52.32
N LEU A 667 6.54 20.76 52.55
CA LEU A 667 7.36 19.74 53.15
C LEU A 667 6.87 19.39 54.55
N GLN A 668 6.36 20.38 55.30
CA GLN A 668 5.83 20.15 56.65
C GLN A 668 4.55 19.31 56.61
N ALA A 669 3.56 19.66 55.78
CA ALA A 669 2.31 18.88 55.65
C ALA A 669 2.59 17.44 55.18
N PHE A 670 3.51 17.25 54.23
CA PHE A 670 3.94 15.93 53.79
C PHE A 670 4.54 15.09 54.94
N LYS A 671 5.47 15.67 55.70
CA LYS A 671 6.11 14.98 56.84
C LYS A 671 5.10 14.66 57.93
N GLU A 672 4.20 15.58 58.26
CA GLU A 672 3.16 15.37 59.27
C GLU A 672 2.20 14.25 58.86
N PHE A 673 1.73 14.24 57.61
CA PHE A 673 0.89 13.16 57.09
C PHE A 673 1.58 11.80 57.23
N ARG A 674 2.84 11.70 56.78
CA ARG A 674 3.59 10.43 56.84
C ARG A 674 3.85 9.97 58.26
N ARG A 675 4.21 10.86 59.19
CA ARG A 675 4.34 10.52 60.62
C ARG A 675 3.04 9.98 61.21
N ARG A 676 1.90 10.64 60.93
CA ARG A 676 0.58 10.22 61.42
C ARG A 676 0.19 8.82 60.91
N ARG A 677 0.66 8.43 59.73
CA ARG A 677 0.43 7.12 59.11
C ARG A 677 1.54 6.09 59.39
N GLY A 678 2.54 6.43 60.21
CA GLY A 678 3.68 5.54 60.49
C GLY A 678 4.60 5.27 59.28
N LEU A 679 4.57 6.13 58.27
CA LEU A 679 5.37 6.00 57.05
C LEU A 679 6.76 6.65 57.22
N SER A 680 7.74 6.14 56.49
CA SER A 680 9.12 6.66 56.50
C SER A 680 9.18 8.12 56.02
N VAL A 681 9.98 8.94 56.69
CA VAL A 681 10.08 10.38 56.42
C VAL A 681 11.48 10.74 55.92
N PRO A 682 11.69 10.82 54.60
CA PRO A 682 13.01 11.14 54.02
C PRO A 682 13.44 12.58 54.30
N LYS A 683 14.76 12.83 54.21
CA LYS A 683 15.34 14.18 54.28
C LYS A 683 15.02 14.97 53.02
N ALA A 684 14.99 16.30 53.13
CA ALA A 684 14.56 17.18 52.03
C ALA A 684 15.39 17.01 50.74
N GLY A 685 16.71 16.84 50.85
CA GLY A 685 17.60 16.66 49.70
C GLY A 685 17.59 15.24 49.10
N GLU A 686 16.96 14.28 49.77
CA GLU A 686 16.93 12.87 49.37
C GLU A 686 15.53 12.46 48.86
N LEU A 687 14.55 13.37 48.87
CA LEU A 687 13.15 13.10 48.54
C LEU A 687 12.92 12.56 47.13
N GLU A 688 13.59 13.15 46.13
CA GLU A 688 13.45 12.74 44.73
C GLU A 688 14.04 11.33 44.53
N ALA A 689 15.23 11.09 45.06
CA ALA A 689 15.89 9.78 45.03
C ALA A 689 15.06 8.73 45.78
N PHE A 690 14.50 9.09 46.93
CA PHE A 690 13.64 8.22 47.72
C PHE A 690 12.37 7.81 46.96
N ALA A 691 11.67 8.74 46.32
CA ALA A 691 10.49 8.44 45.50
C ALA A 691 10.85 7.56 44.29
N ASN A 692 11.95 7.86 43.60
CA ASN A 692 12.42 7.07 42.47
C ASN A 692 12.82 5.64 42.89
N GLN A 693 13.44 5.48 44.05
CA GLN A 693 13.80 4.17 44.59
C GLN A 693 12.54 3.34 44.91
N GLN A 694 11.54 3.92 45.59
CA GLN A 694 10.28 3.20 45.89
C GLN A 694 9.54 2.78 44.62
N ALA A 695 9.54 3.65 43.60
CA ALA A 695 8.99 3.32 42.28
C ALA A 695 9.74 2.16 41.62
N GLU A 696 11.07 2.18 41.64
CA GLU A 696 11.89 1.12 41.04
C GLU A 696 11.75 -0.22 41.77
N GLU A 697 11.68 -0.20 43.11
CA GLU A 697 11.43 -1.40 43.92
C GLU A 697 10.08 -2.05 43.57
N LEU A 698 9.03 -1.25 43.38
CA LEU A 698 7.73 -1.75 42.94
C LEU A 698 7.80 -2.33 41.52
N ARG A 699 8.50 -1.65 40.60
CA ARG A 699 8.72 -2.12 39.22
C ARG A 699 9.38 -3.49 39.20
N VAL A 700 10.46 -3.65 39.96
CA VAL A 700 11.22 -4.90 40.07
C VAL A 700 10.34 -5.98 40.68
N LYS A 701 9.62 -5.69 41.76
CA LYS A 701 8.71 -6.64 42.42
C LYS A 701 7.63 -7.16 41.45
N ARG A 702 6.99 -6.27 40.69
CA ARG A 702 5.97 -6.64 39.69
C ARG A 702 6.54 -7.46 38.55
N LYS A 703 7.75 -7.13 38.07
CA LYS A 703 8.43 -7.91 37.04
C LYS A 703 8.65 -9.36 37.48
N HIS A 704 9.09 -9.57 38.73
CA HIS A 704 9.29 -10.90 39.29
C HIS A 704 7.96 -11.67 39.43
N GLN A 705 6.91 -11.02 39.93
CA GLN A 705 5.56 -11.63 40.04
C GLN A 705 4.97 -12.05 38.68
N ALA A 706 5.22 -11.29 37.62
CA ALA A 706 4.77 -11.64 36.27
C ALA A 706 5.52 -12.87 35.71
N THR A 707 6.84 -12.98 35.94
CA THR A 707 7.62 -14.17 35.57
C THR A 707 7.25 -15.41 36.39
N ASP A 708 6.91 -15.25 37.66
CA ASP A 708 6.47 -16.35 38.52
C ASP A 708 5.07 -16.84 38.12
N ALA A 709 4.15 -15.93 37.77
CA ALA A 709 2.83 -16.30 37.24
C ALA A 709 2.94 -17.02 35.87
N ALA A 710 3.80 -16.56 34.96
CA ALA A 710 4.02 -17.20 33.67
C ALA A 710 4.64 -18.60 33.77
N SER A 711 5.56 -18.81 34.72
CA SER A 711 6.14 -20.13 35.00
C SER A 711 5.17 -21.09 35.71
N THR A 712 4.24 -20.56 36.52
CA THR A 712 3.20 -21.37 37.17
C THR A 712 2.13 -21.84 36.18
N VAL A 713 1.79 -21.02 35.16
CA VAL A 713 0.86 -21.41 34.08
C VAL A 713 1.48 -22.47 33.17
N ALA A 714 2.78 -22.38 32.86
CA ALA A 714 3.49 -23.42 32.10
C ALA A 714 3.66 -24.76 32.87
N GLY A 715 3.61 -24.72 34.21
CA GLY A 715 3.64 -25.91 35.07
C GLY A 715 2.28 -26.59 35.29
N LEU A 716 1.18 -25.96 34.84
CA LEU A 716 -0.20 -26.50 34.91
C LEU A 716 -0.68 -27.10 33.56
N GLU A 717 0.09 -26.92 32.49
CA GLU A 717 -0.12 -27.56 31.17
C GLU A 717 0.86 -28.72 30.88
N LEU A 718 1.47 -29.29 31.93
CA LEU A 718 2.27 -30.53 31.85
C LEU A 718 1.59 -31.69 32.59
#